data_AF-A0A3Q2QPK4-F1
#
_entry.id   AF-A0A3Q2QPK4-F1
#
_cell.length_a   1.000
_cell.length_b   1.000
_cell.length_c   1.000
_cell.angle_alpha   90.00
_cell.angle_beta   90.00
_cell.angle_gamma   90.00
#
_symmetry.space_group_name_H-M   'P 1'
#
loop_
_entity.id
_entity.type
_entity.pdbx_description
1 polymer ?
#
loop_
_entity_poly.entity_id
_entity_poly.type
_entity_poly.pdbx_seq_one_letter_code
_entity_poly.pdbx_strand_id
1 'polypeptide(L)'
;MTGCSVKCVGVVGLVKGGTVIGSARCKEFRTHEGRLKAAHNLVQRGITYLCVIGGDGSLTGANLFREEWSGLLNELIEQGLIDEDAARRNSKLHIVGMVGSIDNDFCGTDMTIGTDSALHRIIEVVDAIMTTAQSHQRTFVLEVMGRHCGYLALVSALACGADWVFIPEMPPEDGWEDNMCQKLSESRSRGSRLNIIIVAEGAIDRQGQHITSDLVKNLVVSNLGFDTRVTILGHVQRGGTPSAFDRILASRMGVEAVLALLEASTDTPACVVSLVGNQAVRLPLMECVQMTQEVQKAMDEKKFDEAVRLRGRSFENNLSTYRLLSSQTARSELPNSSFNVAVMNVGAPAAGMNAAVRSAVRVGITEGHRMFAVNDGFEGFYKGQIKEIKWGDVGGWTGQGGSLLGTKRTLPAKHLDKIAEQMRIHNISALLVIGGFEAYVGLLELSSARDQYAEFCVPMVMIPATVSNNIPGSDLSIGSDTALNAITDTCDRIKQSASGTKRRVFIIETMGGYCGYLATVGGLAAGADTVYIYEEPFDIRDLQANVEHLTQKMKTSIQRGLVLRNENSNENFTTDFIYQLYSEEGRGVFDCRKNILGHMQQGGAPSPFDRNFGTKVAAKAIQWISRTLKESYKEGRVFTNSEDTACLLGMRRRAMVFQPVVQLREETDFVHRIPKEQWWLKLRPLMKILAKYKTSYDVSDAGQLEHVTRVRPKESDASAGN
;
A
#
# COMPACT_ATOMS: atom_id res chain seq x y z
N MET A 1 31.71 -2.82 24.28
CA MET A 1 30.35 -2.31 24.57
C MET A 1 30.44 -0.85 24.99
N THR A 2 30.60 0.06 24.04
CA THR A 2 30.52 1.51 24.29
C THR A 2 29.07 1.93 24.10
N GLY A 3 28.45 2.42 25.18
CA GLY A 3 27.04 2.82 25.19
C GLY A 3 26.79 3.98 24.24
N CYS A 4 26.26 3.68 23.06
CA CYS A 4 25.75 4.67 22.12
C CYS A 4 24.38 5.14 22.64
N SER A 5 24.32 6.30 23.30
CA SER A 5 23.03 6.88 23.70
C SER A 5 22.34 7.47 22.46
N VAL A 6 21.47 6.70 21.82
CA VAL A 6 20.58 7.20 20.77
C VAL A 6 19.63 8.22 21.42
N LYS A 7 19.89 9.51 21.25
CA LYS A 7 18.91 10.56 21.57
C LYS A 7 17.82 10.55 20.49
N CYS A 8 16.85 9.66 20.60
CA CYS A 8 15.62 9.76 19.81
C CYS A 8 14.95 11.10 20.12
N VAL A 9 14.93 12.00 19.13
CA VAL A 9 13.94 13.09 19.10
C VAL A 9 12.58 12.39 19.08
N GLY A 10 11.78 12.60 20.12
CA GLY A 10 10.59 11.78 20.37
C GLY A 10 9.59 11.77 19.21
N VAL A 11 8.63 10.86 19.27
CA VAL A 11 7.53 10.58 18.32
C VAL A 11 6.53 11.75 18.12
N VAL A 12 6.99 12.98 18.31
CA VAL A 12 6.23 14.23 18.20
C VAL A 12 6.06 14.66 16.73
N GLY A 13 6.94 14.19 15.83
CA GLY A 13 7.02 14.62 14.44
C GLY A 13 6.16 13.85 13.42
N LEU A 14 5.68 12.64 13.73
CA LEU A 14 5.01 11.76 12.75
C LEU A 14 3.76 12.38 12.09
N VAL A 15 3.13 13.35 12.74
CA VAL A 15 1.88 13.99 12.30
C VAL A 15 2.13 15.20 11.40
N LYS A 16 3.37 15.70 11.35
CA LYS A 16 3.68 16.94 10.62
C LYS A 16 3.98 16.63 9.16
N GLY A 17 3.27 17.29 8.25
CA GLY A 17 3.61 17.31 6.83
C GLY A 17 4.94 18.03 6.57
N GLY A 18 5.58 17.69 5.45
CA GLY A 18 6.88 18.24 5.05
C GLY A 18 8.03 17.84 5.98
N THR A 19 9.15 18.55 5.86
CA THR A 19 10.37 18.26 6.64
C THR A 19 10.55 19.28 7.75
N VAL A 20 10.45 18.86 9.02
CA VAL A 20 10.56 19.75 10.19
C VAL A 20 11.94 20.41 10.30
N ILE A 21 13.00 19.73 9.84
CA ILE A 21 14.36 20.26 9.78
C ILE A 21 14.64 21.12 8.53
N GLY A 22 13.62 21.35 7.69
CA GLY A 22 13.73 22.06 6.42
C GLY A 22 14.35 21.23 5.30
N SER A 23 14.20 21.73 4.08
CA SER A 23 14.92 21.25 2.89
C SER A 23 15.08 22.43 1.94
N ALA A 24 16.29 22.64 1.42
CA ALA A 24 16.62 23.75 0.54
C ALA A 24 17.53 23.29 -0.59
N ARG A 25 17.39 23.91 -1.77
CA ARG A 25 18.34 23.69 -2.88
C ARG A 25 19.68 24.32 -2.51
N CYS A 26 20.70 23.49 -2.30
CA CYS A 26 22.04 23.96 -1.97
C CYS A 26 22.90 24.09 -3.23
N LYS A 27 23.02 25.31 -3.78
CA LYS A 27 23.92 25.57 -4.91
C LYS A 27 25.39 25.50 -4.51
N GLU A 28 25.74 25.97 -3.31
CA GLU A 28 27.10 25.97 -2.77
C GLU A 28 27.66 24.55 -2.66
N PHE A 29 26.86 23.56 -2.25
CA PHE A 29 27.33 22.17 -2.13
C PHE A 29 27.72 21.52 -3.47
N ARG A 30 27.37 22.15 -4.61
CA ARG A 30 27.84 21.70 -5.93
C ARG A 30 29.32 22.03 -6.16
N THR A 31 29.87 23.02 -5.46
CA THR A 31 31.29 23.38 -5.56
C THR A 31 32.11 22.59 -4.54
N HIS A 32 33.39 22.39 -4.86
CA HIS A 32 34.35 21.75 -3.96
C HIS A 32 34.45 22.50 -2.62
N GLU A 33 34.55 23.83 -2.66
CA GLU A 33 34.60 24.69 -1.46
C GLU A 33 33.38 24.50 -0.54
N GLY A 34 32.18 24.38 -1.11
CA GLY A 34 30.96 24.14 -0.33
C GLY A 34 30.98 22.78 0.36
N ARG A 35 31.54 21.75 -0.29
CA ARG A 35 31.74 20.42 0.30
C ARG A 35 32.83 20.42 1.37
N LEU A 36 33.95 21.11 1.13
CA LEU A 36 35.03 21.29 2.12
C LEU A 36 34.50 21.94 3.40
N LYS A 37 33.70 23.01 3.27
CA LYS A 37 33.03 23.68 4.39
C LYS A 37 32.08 22.73 5.14
N ALA A 38 31.34 21.88 4.42
CA ALA A 38 30.47 20.89 5.05
C ALA A 38 31.27 19.82 5.81
N ALA A 39 32.36 19.32 5.22
CA ALA A 39 33.25 18.35 5.87
C ALA A 39 33.82 18.90 7.17
N HIS A 40 34.31 20.14 7.15
CA HIS A 40 34.80 20.83 8.35
C HIS A 40 33.74 20.88 9.46
N ASN A 41 32.49 21.25 9.13
CA ASN A 41 31.40 21.31 10.10
C ASN A 41 31.05 19.95 10.74
N LEU A 42 31.17 18.86 9.98
CA LEU A 42 30.94 17.50 10.46
C LEU A 42 32.07 17.03 11.38
N VAL A 43 33.33 17.26 10.98
CA VAL A 43 34.52 16.91 11.78
C VAL A 43 34.53 17.66 13.12
N GLN A 44 34.20 18.95 13.12
CA GLN A 44 34.08 19.75 14.36
C GLN A 44 33.07 19.17 15.36
N ARG A 45 32.08 18.41 14.88
CA ARG A 45 31.03 17.79 15.71
C ARG A 45 31.25 16.30 15.92
N GLY A 46 32.32 15.72 15.36
CA GLY A 46 32.61 14.28 15.42
C GLY A 46 31.54 13.43 14.71
N ILE A 47 30.95 13.95 13.63
CA ILE A 47 29.89 13.26 12.88
C ILE A 47 30.51 12.46 11.73
N THR A 48 30.51 11.13 11.86
CA THR A 48 31.01 10.18 10.85
C THR A 48 29.92 9.31 10.21
N TYR A 49 28.70 9.38 10.73
CA TYR A 49 27.53 8.67 10.22
C TYR A 49 26.48 9.66 9.73
N LEU A 50 26.13 9.56 8.44
CA LEU A 50 25.21 10.48 7.79
C LEU A 50 24.05 9.70 7.14
N CYS A 51 22.84 9.94 7.63
CA CYS A 51 21.60 9.48 7.00
C CYS A 51 21.04 10.59 6.13
N VAL A 52 20.89 10.36 4.83
CA VAL A 52 20.34 11.32 3.87
C VAL A 52 18.97 10.88 3.40
N ILE A 53 17.95 11.71 3.62
CA ILE A 53 16.57 11.46 3.20
C ILE A 53 16.21 12.44 2.09
N GLY A 54 15.96 11.94 0.88
CA GLY A 54 15.64 12.80 -0.26
C GLY A 54 15.42 12.04 -1.55
N GLY A 55 15.34 12.76 -2.66
CA GLY A 55 15.28 12.17 -4.00
C GLY A 55 16.67 11.76 -4.52
N ASP A 56 16.69 11.19 -5.72
CA ASP A 56 17.90 10.71 -6.42
C ASP A 56 19.08 11.71 -6.34
N GLY A 57 18.86 12.97 -6.72
CA GLY A 57 19.93 13.99 -6.72
C GLY A 57 20.59 14.21 -5.36
N SER A 58 19.86 14.07 -4.25
CA SER A 58 20.42 14.18 -2.90
C SER A 58 21.25 12.95 -2.53
N LEU A 59 20.80 11.76 -2.93
CA LEU A 59 21.49 10.49 -2.68
C LEU A 59 22.78 10.38 -3.48
N THR A 60 22.75 10.78 -4.76
CA THR A 60 23.92 10.86 -5.63
C THR A 60 24.96 11.85 -5.08
N GLY A 61 24.52 13.05 -4.67
CA GLY A 61 25.41 14.04 -4.05
C GLY A 61 26.02 13.58 -2.73
N ALA A 62 25.28 12.79 -1.95
CA ALA A 62 25.78 12.18 -0.72
C ALA A 62 26.89 11.16 -1.03
N ASN A 63 26.69 10.28 -2.01
CA ASN A 63 27.72 9.30 -2.39
C ASN A 63 29.01 9.97 -2.89
N LEU A 64 28.90 10.98 -3.75
CA LEU A 64 30.06 11.77 -4.20
C LEU A 64 30.81 12.38 -3.02
N PHE A 65 30.09 12.95 -2.05
CA PHE A 65 30.69 13.55 -0.86
C PHE A 65 31.44 12.53 0.01
N ARG A 66 30.97 11.28 0.05
CA ARG A 66 31.68 10.17 0.71
C ARG A 66 32.94 9.75 -0.02
N GLU A 67 32.92 9.71 -1.35
CA GLU A 67 34.08 9.36 -2.18
C GLU A 67 35.19 10.41 -2.06
N GLU A 68 34.82 11.69 -2.05
CA GLU A 68 35.76 12.80 -1.88
C GLU A 68 36.27 12.99 -0.43
N TRP A 69 35.67 12.30 0.55
CA TRP A 69 35.86 12.56 1.98
C TRP A 69 37.32 12.60 2.42
N SER A 70 38.12 11.60 2.03
CA SER A 70 39.54 11.55 2.40
C SER A 70 40.36 12.70 1.80
N GLY A 71 40.03 13.12 0.57
CA GLY A 71 40.67 14.27 -0.06
C GLY A 71 40.33 15.58 0.67
N LEU A 72 39.06 15.74 1.05
CA LEU A 72 38.59 16.90 1.82
C LEU A 72 39.28 16.98 3.19
N LEU A 73 39.48 15.85 3.88
CA LEU A 73 40.18 15.84 5.16
C LEU A 73 41.65 16.25 5.02
N ASN A 74 42.36 15.77 4.00
CA ASN A 74 43.75 16.14 3.75
C ASN A 74 43.87 17.66 3.51
N GLU A 75 42.97 18.22 2.70
CA GLU A 75 42.96 19.66 2.43
C GLU A 75 42.64 20.48 3.69
N LEU A 76 41.75 20.02 4.56
CA LEU A 76 41.48 20.69 5.84
C LEU A 76 42.69 20.67 6.79
N ILE A 77 43.53 19.62 6.75
CA ILE A 77 44.80 19.56 7.48
C ILE A 77 45.79 20.56 6.89
N GLU A 78 45.95 20.57 5.57
CA GLU A 78 46.86 21.48 4.86
C GLU A 78 46.51 22.95 5.11
N GLN A 79 45.22 23.28 5.22
CA GLN A 79 44.73 24.62 5.57
C GLN A 79 44.81 24.93 7.08
N GLY A 80 45.24 23.98 7.91
CA GLY A 80 45.33 24.14 9.37
C GLY A 80 43.98 24.29 10.07
N LEU A 81 42.89 23.86 9.42
CA LEU A 81 41.53 23.96 9.97
C LEU A 81 41.19 22.79 10.92
N ILE A 82 41.85 21.64 10.76
CA ILE A 82 41.72 20.47 11.65
C ILE A 82 43.10 19.86 11.95
N ASP A 83 43.22 19.17 13.08
CA ASP A 83 44.43 18.40 13.43
C ASP A 83 44.39 16.96 12.88
N GLU A 84 45.56 16.30 12.85
CA GLU A 84 45.68 14.91 12.37
C GLU A 84 44.86 13.93 13.21
N ASP A 85 44.68 14.20 14.50
CA ASP A 85 43.91 13.35 15.41
C ASP A 85 42.39 13.44 15.15
N ALA A 86 41.87 14.62 14.81
CA ALA A 86 40.50 14.82 14.38
C ALA A 86 40.28 14.16 13.01
N ALA A 87 41.21 14.29 12.07
CA ALA A 87 41.14 13.60 10.79
C ALA A 87 41.15 12.07 10.97
N ARG A 88 42.00 11.55 11.86
CA ARG A 88 42.06 10.11 12.17
C ARG A 88 40.77 9.58 12.80
N ARG A 89 40.19 10.32 13.77
CA ARG A 89 38.91 9.96 14.39
C ARG A 89 37.74 10.00 13.41
N ASN A 90 37.83 10.83 12.38
CA ASN A 90 36.77 11.02 11.38
C ASN A 90 37.18 10.47 10.00
N SER A 91 38.08 9.49 9.93
CA SER A 91 38.73 9.05 8.70
C SER A 91 37.78 8.51 7.63
N LYS A 92 36.58 8.09 8.02
CA LYS A 92 35.56 7.54 7.14
C LYS A 92 34.21 8.17 7.40
N LEU A 93 33.49 8.43 6.32
CA LEU A 93 32.11 8.84 6.32
C LEU A 93 31.23 7.67 5.88
N HIS A 94 30.36 7.21 6.76
CA HIS A 94 29.35 6.20 6.47
C HIS A 94 28.05 6.87 6.06
N ILE A 95 27.51 6.46 4.91
CA ILE A 95 26.29 7.03 4.36
C ILE A 95 25.24 5.95 4.18
N VAL A 96 24.04 6.28 4.63
CA VAL A 96 22.80 5.57 4.29
C VAL A 96 21.81 6.53 3.68
N GLY A 97 21.20 6.11 2.57
CA GLY A 97 20.12 6.81 1.90
C GLY A 97 18.75 6.30 2.31
N MET A 98 17.76 7.19 2.34
CA MET A 98 16.34 6.85 2.30
C MET A 98 15.66 7.71 1.24
N VAL A 99 14.74 7.11 0.48
CA VAL A 99 14.12 7.81 -0.64
C VAL A 99 12.82 8.50 -0.20
N GLY A 100 12.90 9.83 -0.07
CA GLY A 100 11.75 10.70 0.18
C GLY A 100 11.34 11.43 -1.09
N SER A 101 10.31 10.93 -1.77
CA SER A 101 9.77 11.47 -3.01
C SER A 101 8.29 11.11 -3.14
N ILE A 102 7.50 12.01 -3.73
CA ILE A 102 6.11 11.68 -4.10
C ILE A 102 6.04 10.97 -5.45
N ASP A 103 7.04 11.20 -6.31
CA ASP A 103 7.01 10.83 -7.73
C ASP A 103 7.09 9.31 -7.95
N ASN A 104 7.62 8.56 -6.97
CA ASN A 104 7.96 7.13 -7.05
C ASN A 104 8.84 6.80 -8.26
N ASP A 105 9.80 7.68 -8.55
CA ASP A 105 10.68 7.62 -9.71
C ASP A 105 12.00 6.87 -9.47
N PHE A 106 12.30 6.49 -8.23
CA PHE A 106 13.55 5.85 -7.85
C PHE A 106 13.51 4.33 -8.01
N CYS A 107 14.42 3.79 -8.82
CA CYS A 107 14.48 2.36 -9.09
C CYS A 107 15.03 1.58 -7.89
N GLY A 108 14.46 0.40 -7.62
CA GLY A 108 14.86 -0.46 -6.50
C GLY A 108 13.97 -0.34 -5.25
N THR A 109 12.96 0.54 -5.26
CA THR A 109 11.91 0.55 -4.24
C THR A 109 10.54 0.46 -4.89
N ASP A 110 9.63 -0.34 -4.33
CA ASP A 110 8.26 -0.47 -4.83
C ASP A 110 7.43 0.81 -4.55
N MET A 111 7.78 1.52 -3.48
CA MET A 111 7.14 2.77 -3.08
C MET A 111 8.13 3.66 -2.32
N THR A 112 8.20 4.94 -2.68
CA THR A 112 8.98 5.97 -1.99
C THR A 112 8.18 6.64 -0.87
N ILE A 113 8.87 7.15 0.16
CA ILE A 113 8.22 7.85 1.26
C ILE A 113 7.56 9.13 0.74
N GLY A 114 6.23 9.22 0.87
CA GLY A 114 5.41 10.35 0.45
C GLY A 114 4.49 10.05 -0.73
N THR A 115 4.73 8.98 -1.48
CA THR A 115 3.91 8.62 -2.66
C THR A 115 2.48 8.28 -2.26
N ASP A 116 2.28 7.48 -1.21
CA ASP A 116 0.94 7.11 -0.76
C ASP A 116 0.17 8.34 -0.24
N SER A 117 0.85 9.22 0.50
CA SER A 117 0.28 10.49 0.94
C SER A 117 -0.14 11.38 -0.24
N ALA A 118 0.65 11.46 -1.30
CA ALA A 118 0.31 12.20 -2.51
C ALA A 118 -0.91 11.59 -3.22
N LEU A 119 -0.99 10.25 -3.32
CA LEU A 119 -2.16 9.55 -3.84
C LEU A 119 -3.42 9.85 -3.03
N HIS A 120 -3.32 9.94 -1.70
CA HIS A 120 -4.44 10.35 -0.84
C HIS A 120 -4.95 11.75 -1.20
N ARG A 121 -4.06 12.71 -1.47
CA ARG A 121 -4.44 14.06 -1.89
C ARG A 121 -5.10 14.06 -3.27
N ILE A 122 -4.58 13.27 -4.22
CA ILE A 122 -5.15 13.17 -5.56
C ILE A 122 -6.56 12.59 -5.50
N ILE A 123 -6.75 11.49 -4.78
CA ILE A 123 -8.05 10.82 -4.67
C ILE A 123 -9.07 11.65 -3.91
N GLU A 124 -8.68 12.41 -2.88
CA GLU A 124 -9.59 13.34 -2.21
C GLU A 124 -10.14 14.39 -3.18
N VAL A 125 -9.29 14.97 -4.03
CA VAL A 125 -9.71 15.95 -5.05
C VAL A 125 -10.61 15.28 -6.10
N VAL A 126 -10.25 14.07 -6.55
CA VAL A 126 -11.06 13.32 -7.52
C VAL A 126 -12.45 13.01 -6.96
N ASP A 127 -12.55 12.53 -5.73
CA ASP A 127 -13.82 12.21 -5.09
C ASP A 127 -14.68 13.46 -4.90
N ALA A 128 -14.06 14.60 -4.53
CA ALA A 128 -14.75 15.88 -4.44
C ALA A 128 -15.32 16.33 -5.81
N ILE A 129 -14.53 16.16 -6.89
CA ILE A 129 -14.95 16.51 -8.26
C ILE A 129 -16.02 15.57 -8.79
N MET A 130 -15.98 14.28 -8.42
CA MET A 130 -16.89 13.26 -8.94
C MET A 130 -18.37 13.64 -8.71
N THR A 131 -18.69 14.23 -7.55
CA THR A 131 -20.06 14.64 -7.20
C THR A 131 -20.60 15.77 -8.11
N THR A 132 -19.78 16.78 -8.41
CA THR A 132 -20.16 17.86 -9.35
C THR A 132 -20.16 17.38 -10.81
N ALA A 133 -19.24 16.48 -11.16
CA ALA A 133 -19.16 15.89 -12.49
C ALA A 133 -20.41 15.08 -12.83
N GLN A 134 -20.89 14.24 -11.91
CA GLN A 134 -22.11 13.44 -12.10
C GLN A 134 -23.38 14.29 -12.24
N SER A 135 -23.43 15.42 -11.52
CA SER A 135 -24.57 16.34 -11.49
C SER A 135 -24.75 17.05 -12.83
N HIS A 136 -23.66 17.59 -13.39
CA HIS A 136 -23.68 18.36 -14.65
C HIS A 136 -23.34 17.53 -15.89
N GLN A 137 -23.09 16.25 -15.72
CA GLN A 137 -22.56 15.35 -16.72
C GLN A 137 -21.29 15.90 -17.42
N ARG A 138 -20.24 16.19 -16.66
CA ARG A 138 -19.03 16.84 -17.18
C ARG A 138 -17.89 15.86 -17.44
N THR A 139 -16.96 16.31 -18.29
CA THR A 139 -15.64 15.70 -18.44
C THR A 139 -14.63 16.50 -17.63
N PHE A 140 -13.79 15.82 -16.87
CA PHE A 140 -12.70 16.44 -16.11
C PHE A 140 -11.35 15.92 -16.60
N VAL A 141 -10.45 16.85 -16.89
CA VAL A 141 -9.03 16.60 -17.17
C VAL A 141 -8.25 17.01 -15.93
N LEU A 142 -7.61 16.04 -15.28
CA LEU A 142 -6.89 16.21 -14.02
C LEU A 142 -5.40 16.11 -14.24
N GLU A 143 -4.67 17.18 -13.94
CA GLU A 143 -3.21 17.20 -14.05
C GLU A 143 -2.55 16.84 -12.71
N VAL A 144 -1.71 15.81 -12.74
CA VAL A 144 -1.10 15.15 -11.58
C VAL A 144 0.42 15.26 -11.65
N MET A 145 1.08 15.47 -10.50
CA MET A 145 2.54 15.55 -10.43
C MET A 145 3.19 14.18 -10.68
N GLY A 146 4.51 14.16 -10.87
CA GLY A 146 5.29 12.92 -11.03
C GLY A 146 6.62 13.11 -11.77
N ARG A 147 6.96 14.34 -12.13
CA ARG A 147 8.09 14.77 -12.96
C ARG A 147 8.10 14.03 -14.29
N HIS A 148 8.98 13.04 -14.42
CA HIS A 148 9.10 12.18 -15.60
C HIS A 148 8.60 10.76 -15.32
N CYS A 149 7.82 10.59 -14.25
CA CYS A 149 7.21 9.34 -13.85
C CYS A 149 5.68 9.42 -13.84
N GLY A 150 5.03 8.47 -14.50
CA GLY A 150 3.58 8.35 -14.54
C GLY A 150 2.96 7.59 -13.38
N TYR A 151 3.72 7.20 -12.34
CA TYR A 151 3.22 6.30 -11.28
C TYR A 151 1.99 6.88 -10.57
N LEU A 152 2.05 8.15 -10.15
CA LEU A 152 0.93 8.82 -9.48
C LEU A 152 -0.31 8.87 -10.39
N ALA A 153 -0.14 9.22 -11.67
CA ALA A 153 -1.24 9.27 -12.64
C ALA A 153 -1.84 7.88 -12.89
N LEU A 154 -1.01 6.86 -13.08
CA LEU A 154 -1.44 5.47 -13.34
C LEU A 154 -2.20 4.87 -12.16
N VAL A 155 -1.66 4.99 -10.94
CA VAL A 155 -2.31 4.46 -9.74
C VAL A 155 -3.59 5.23 -9.43
N SER A 156 -3.58 6.56 -9.62
CA SER A 156 -4.79 7.37 -9.47
C SER A 156 -5.87 6.96 -10.47
N ALA A 157 -5.50 6.67 -11.72
CA ALA A 157 -6.43 6.22 -12.76
C ALA A 157 -7.08 4.88 -12.40
N LEU A 158 -6.32 3.93 -11.85
CA LEU A 158 -6.87 2.68 -11.33
C LEU A 158 -7.80 2.92 -10.12
N ALA A 159 -7.37 3.76 -9.18
CA ALA A 159 -8.07 4.02 -7.93
C ALA A 159 -9.36 4.84 -8.09
N CYS A 160 -9.48 5.69 -9.12
CA CYS A 160 -10.74 6.38 -9.42
C CYS A 160 -11.53 5.72 -10.56
N GLY A 161 -10.92 4.81 -11.32
CA GLY A 161 -11.52 4.21 -12.51
C GLY A 161 -11.64 5.20 -13.68
N ALA A 162 -10.57 5.97 -13.93
CA ALA A 162 -10.49 6.94 -15.03
C ALA A 162 -10.73 6.28 -16.39
N ASP A 163 -11.33 7.03 -17.32
CA ASP A 163 -11.59 6.59 -18.70
C ASP A 163 -10.30 6.62 -19.54
N TRP A 164 -9.39 7.55 -19.24
CA TRP A 164 -8.09 7.64 -19.91
C TRP A 164 -6.99 8.17 -18.99
N VAL A 165 -5.75 7.73 -19.22
CA VAL A 165 -4.55 8.20 -18.54
C VAL A 165 -3.44 8.49 -19.54
N PHE A 166 -2.77 9.63 -19.39
CA PHE A 166 -1.55 9.96 -20.12
C PHE A 166 -0.37 9.87 -19.17
N ILE A 167 0.57 8.97 -19.48
CA ILE A 167 1.81 8.78 -18.74
C ILE A 167 3.00 8.78 -19.69
N PRO A 168 4.16 9.30 -19.28
CA PRO A 168 5.35 9.30 -20.13
C PRO A 168 5.79 7.88 -20.51
N GLU A 169 5.67 6.89 -19.61
CA GLU A 169 6.13 5.52 -19.86
C GLU A 169 5.28 4.75 -20.87
N MET A 170 4.10 5.25 -21.22
CA MET A 170 3.23 4.69 -22.26
C MET A 170 2.63 5.83 -23.09
N PRO A 171 3.44 6.47 -23.95
CA PRO A 171 2.92 7.48 -24.85
C PRO A 171 1.84 6.90 -25.75
N PRO A 172 0.76 7.66 -25.99
CA PRO A 172 -0.36 7.18 -26.78
C PRO A 172 0.06 6.88 -28.24
N GLU A 173 -0.67 5.98 -28.89
CA GLU A 173 -0.47 5.65 -30.31
C GLU A 173 -0.88 6.80 -31.24
N ASP A 174 -0.38 6.80 -32.48
CA ASP A 174 -0.83 7.78 -33.47
C ASP A 174 -2.35 7.62 -33.71
N GLY A 175 -3.08 8.73 -33.79
CA GLY A 175 -4.55 8.73 -33.85
C GLY A 175 -5.24 8.47 -32.51
N TRP A 176 -4.51 8.63 -31.39
CA TRP A 176 -5.10 8.55 -30.06
C TRP A 176 -6.20 9.57 -29.82
N GLU A 177 -6.16 10.71 -30.52
CA GLU A 177 -7.14 11.78 -30.40
C GLU A 177 -8.54 11.26 -30.72
N ASP A 178 -8.65 10.56 -31.86
CA ASP A 178 -9.90 9.97 -32.33
C ASP A 178 -10.28 8.77 -31.48
N ASN A 179 -9.31 7.91 -31.13
CA ASN A 179 -9.54 6.74 -30.28
C ASN A 179 -10.08 7.13 -28.90
N MET A 180 -9.47 8.15 -28.28
CA MET A 180 -9.92 8.69 -27.00
C MET A 180 -11.32 9.27 -27.15
N CYS A 181 -11.58 10.09 -28.18
CA CYS A 181 -12.91 10.67 -28.40
C CYS A 181 -13.98 9.60 -28.59
N GLN A 182 -13.69 8.55 -29.36
CA GLN A 182 -14.58 7.41 -29.54
C GLN A 182 -14.87 6.72 -28.21
N LYS A 183 -13.84 6.40 -27.41
CA LYS A 183 -14.02 5.72 -26.12
C LYS A 183 -14.83 6.54 -25.12
N LEU A 184 -14.59 7.85 -25.06
CA LEU A 184 -15.35 8.75 -24.20
C LEU A 184 -16.83 8.78 -24.60
N SER A 185 -17.10 8.84 -25.92
CA SER A 185 -18.46 8.78 -26.47
C SER A 185 -19.15 7.45 -26.18
N GLU A 186 -18.45 6.32 -26.30
CA GLU A 186 -18.96 4.99 -25.95
C GLU A 186 -19.25 4.84 -24.46
N SER A 187 -18.37 5.35 -23.59
CA SER A 187 -18.57 5.36 -22.13
C SER A 187 -19.86 6.13 -21.79
N ARG A 188 -20.07 7.27 -22.45
CA ARG A 188 -21.25 8.12 -22.30
C ARG A 188 -22.54 7.45 -22.79
N SER A 189 -22.51 6.82 -23.96
CA SER A 189 -23.68 6.16 -24.55
C SER A 189 -24.13 4.92 -23.74
N ARG A 190 -23.20 4.29 -23.02
CA ARG A 190 -23.48 3.21 -22.07
C ARG A 190 -24.04 3.70 -20.72
N GLY A 191 -24.32 4.98 -20.58
CA GLY A 191 -24.95 5.57 -19.40
C GLY A 191 -23.98 6.16 -18.39
N SER A 192 -22.67 6.20 -18.67
CA SER A 192 -21.76 6.96 -17.81
C SER A 192 -22.13 8.44 -17.85
N ARG A 193 -22.29 9.04 -16.68
CA ARG A 193 -22.58 10.48 -16.55
C ARG A 193 -21.33 11.31 -16.43
N LEU A 194 -20.17 10.72 -16.20
CA LEU A 194 -18.93 11.43 -15.95
C LEU A 194 -17.82 10.83 -16.80
N ASN A 195 -16.87 11.67 -17.19
CA ASN A 195 -15.62 11.19 -17.79
C ASN A 195 -14.44 11.80 -17.03
N ILE A 196 -13.49 10.97 -16.62
CA ILE A 196 -12.27 11.40 -15.93
C ILE A 196 -11.07 11.02 -16.79
N ILE A 197 -10.26 12.02 -17.12
CA ILE A 197 -9.00 11.88 -17.83
C ILE A 197 -7.90 12.36 -16.89
N ILE A 198 -6.89 11.54 -16.66
CA ILE A 198 -5.73 11.90 -15.83
C ILE A 198 -4.53 12.13 -16.73
N VAL A 199 -3.85 13.27 -16.55
CA VAL A 199 -2.67 13.67 -17.31
C VAL A 199 -1.50 13.82 -16.33
N ALA A 200 -0.45 13.02 -16.50
CA ALA A 200 0.80 13.25 -15.76
C ALA A 200 1.47 14.54 -16.25
N GLU A 201 2.11 15.31 -15.35
CA GLU A 201 2.82 16.54 -15.73
C GLU A 201 3.93 16.31 -16.78
N GLY A 202 4.50 15.10 -16.80
CA GLY A 202 5.49 14.67 -17.78
C GLY A 202 4.92 13.98 -19.02
N ALA A 203 3.61 14.03 -19.28
CA ALA A 203 3.00 13.33 -20.41
C ALA A 203 3.55 13.80 -21.77
N ILE A 204 3.87 12.84 -22.63
CA ILE A 204 4.41 13.04 -23.97
C ILE A 204 3.74 12.12 -24.99
N ASP A 205 3.79 12.48 -26.27
CA ASP A 205 3.49 11.59 -27.39
C ASP A 205 4.72 10.76 -27.84
N ARG A 206 4.56 9.90 -28.85
CA ARG A 206 5.65 9.07 -29.39
C ARG A 206 6.72 9.88 -30.13
N GLN A 207 6.40 11.11 -30.51
CA GLN A 207 7.29 12.05 -31.16
C GLN A 207 8.11 12.83 -30.13
N GLY A 208 7.74 12.78 -28.85
CA GLY A 208 8.38 13.48 -27.74
C GLY A 208 7.80 14.87 -27.48
N GLN A 209 6.66 15.22 -28.08
CA GLN A 209 5.95 16.47 -27.80
C GLN A 209 5.11 16.33 -26.53
N HIS A 210 5.02 17.41 -25.77
CA HIS A 210 4.26 17.43 -24.53
C HIS A 210 2.75 17.39 -24.78
N ILE A 211 2.05 16.49 -24.07
CA ILE A 211 0.58 16.42 -24.05
C ILE A 211 0.10 17.21 -22.84
N THR A 212 -0.43 18.41 -23.07
CA THR A 212 -0.92 19.28 -22.00
C THR A 212 -2.39 19.03 -21.66
N SER A 213 -2.79 19.35 -20.43
CA SER A 213 -4.18 19.26 -19.99
C SER A 213 -5.13 20.15 -20.82
N ASP A 214 -4.66 21.31 -21.27
CA ASP A 214 -5.41 22.20 -22.18
C ASP A 214 -5.56 21.62 -23.59
N LEU A 215 -4.55 20.93 -24.13
CA LEU A 215 -4.64 20.24 -25.42
C LEU A 215 -5.77 19.20 -25.38
N VAL A 216 -5.75 18.35 -24.36
CA VAL A 216 -6.77 17.30 -24.14
C VAL A 216 -8.16 17.92 -23.98
N LYS A 217 -8.30 18.99 -23.20
CA LYS A 217 -9.56 19.71 -23.03
C LYS A 217 -10.09 20.24 -24.36
N ASN A 218 -9.25 20.96 -25.12
CA ASN A 218 -9.66 21.58 -26.38
C ASN A 218 -10.12 20.51 -27.37
N LEU A 219 -9.41 19.39 -27.44
CA LEU A 219 -9.77 18.24 -28.27
C LEU A 219 -11.15 17.67 -27.92
N VAL A 220 -11.42 17.44 -26.64
CA VAL A 220 -12.72 16.90 -26.19
C VAL A 220 -13.85 17.90 -26.48
N VAL A 221 -13.61 19.20 -26.31
CA VAL A 221 -14.60 20.25 -26.60
C VAL A 221 -14.87 20.35 -28.11
N SER A 222 -13.83 20.37 -28.94
CA SER A 222 -13.98 20.53 -30.39
C SER A 222 -14.62 19.31 -31.05
N ASN A 223 -14.22 18.10 -30.65
CA ASN A 223 -14.60 16.88 -31.36
C ASN A 223 -15.89 16.25 -30.79
N LEU A 224 -16.13 16.37 -29.48
CA LEU A 224 -17.30 15.76 -28.82
C LEU A 224 -18.34 16.77 -28.30
N GLY A 225 -17.98 18.06 -28.17
CA GLY A 225 -18.88 19.07 -27.61
C GLY A 225 -19.18 18.89 -26.12
N PHE A 226 -18.39 18.09 -25.38
CA PHE A 226 -18.62 17.84 -23.96
C PHE A 226 -18.16 19.04 -23.10
N ASP A 227 -18.94 19.41 -22.08
CA ASP A 227 -18.54 20.43 -21.09
C ASP A 227 -17.33 19.91 -20.29
N THR A 228 -16.15 20.39 -20.65
CA THR A 228 -14.87 19.88 -20.17
C THR A 228 -14.14 20.91 -19.31
N ARG A 229 -13.68 20.48 -18.13
CA ARG A 229 -12.95 21.32 -17.18
C ARG A 229 -11.56 20.73 -16.91
N VAL A 230 -10.58 21.62 -16.76
CA VAL A 230 -9.22 21.25 -16.34
C VAL A 230 -9.07 21.58 -14.86
N THR A 231 -8.42 20.69 -14.12
CA THR A 231 -8.03 20.95 -12.73
C THR A 231 -6.59 20.50 -12.53
N ILE A 232 -5.72 21.47 -12.26
CA ILE A 232 -4.30 21.26 -11.98
C ILE A 232 -4.16 21.22 -10.47
N LEU A 233 -3.86 20.05 -9.92
CA LEU A 233 -3.78 19.87 -8.46
C LEU A 233 -2.58 20.64 -7.87
N GLY A 234 -1.46 20.65 -8.60
CA GLY A 234 -0.23 21.32 -8.18
C GLY A 234 0.26 20.82 -6.81
N HIS A 235 0.75 21.75 -5.99
CA HIS A 235 1.49 21.46 -4.75
C HIS A 235 0.63 20.91 -3.60
N VAL A 236 -0.70 20.85 -3.73
CA VAL A 236 -1.55 20.16 -2.73
C VAL A 236 -1.13 18.70 -2.55
N GLN A 237 -0.55 18.09 -3.59
CA GLN A 237 -0.01 16.73 -3.62
C GLN A 237 1.25 16.54 -2.76
N ARG A 238 1.95 17.64 -2.41
CA ARG A 238 3.16 17.62 -1.56
C ARG A 238 2.86 17.98 -0.10
N GLY A 239 1.65 18.46 0.17
CA GLY A 239 1.21 18.92 1.48
C GLY A 239 0.33 17.91 2.21
N GLY A 240 -0.18 18.33 3.37
CA GLY A 240 -1.05 17.50 4.20
C GLY A 240 -0.30 16.64 5.21
N THR A 241 -1.08 15.97 6.06
CA THR A 241 -0.57 14.99 7.02
C THR A 241 -0.19 13.70 6.30
N PRO A 242 0.94 13.06 6.62
CA PRO A 242 1.31 11.80 6.00
C PRO A 242 0.27 10.71 6.29
N SER A 243 0.02 9.83 5.31
CA SER A 243 -0.85 8.67 5.46
C SER A 243 -0.30 7.68 6.49
N ALA A 244 -1.15 6.77 6.97
CA ALA A 244 -0.71 5.72 7.88
C ALA A 244 0.43 4.89 7.26
N PHE A 245 0.31 4.53 5.98
CA PHE A 245 1.32 3.79 5.25
C PHE A 245 2.68 4.50 5.24
N ASP A 246 2.73 5.78 4.87
CA ASP A 246 3.99 6.53 4.81
C ASP A 246 4.63 6.71 6.19
N ARG A 247 3.83 6.87 7.26
CA ARG A 247 4.36 6.94 8.64
C ARG A 247 5.00 5.62 9.06
N ILE A 248 4.35 4.50 8.75
CA ILE A 248 4.86 3.15 9.07
C ILE A 248 6.12 2.88 8.25
N LEU A 249 6.08 3.18 6.94
CA LEU A 249 7.20 3.01 6.04
C LEU A 249 8.42 3.80 6.50
N ALA A 250 8.26 5.10 6.74
CA ALA A 250 9.34 5.97 7.19
C ALA A 250 9.91 5.54 8.55
N SER A 251 9.06 5.08 9.48
CA SER A 251 9.50 4.58 10.79
C SER A 251 10.32 3.30 10.66
N ARG A 252 9.88 2.35 9.83
CA ARG A 252 10.58 1.09 9.56
C ARG A 252 11.91 1.35 8.86
N MET A 253 11.91 2.15 7.80
CA MET A 253 13.11 2.48 7.04
C MET A 253 14.11 3.29 7.87
N GLY A 254 13.63 4.19 8.73
CA GLY A 254 14.49 4.99 9.61
C GLY A 254 15.24 4.14 10.63
N VAL A 255 14.59 3.12 11.21
CA VAL A 255 15.28 2.18 12.11
C VAL A 255 16.28 1.33 11.34
N GLU A 256 15.88 0.79 10.19
CA GLU A 256 16.79 0.01 9.35
C GLU A 256 18.00 0.81 8.90
N ALA A 257 17.82 2.11 8.61
CA ALA A 257 18.90 3.01 8.24
C ALA A 257 19.91 3.21 9.38
N VAL A 258 19.43 3.32 10.62
CA VAL A 258 20.29 3.42 11.80
C VAL A 258 21.06 2.10 12.02
N LEU A 259 20.39 0.95 11.88
CA LEU A 259 21.04 -0.36 11.99
C LEU A 259 22.13 -0.53 10.92
N ALA A 260 21.82 -0.17 9.68
CA ALA A 260 22.77 -0.20 8.57
C ALA A 260 24.01 0.68 8.83
N LEU A 261 23.84 1.85 9.45
CA LEU A 261 24.96 2.71 9.84
C LEU A 261 25.79 2.10 10.98
N LEU A 262 25.15 1.48 11.98
CA LEU A 262 25.85 0.86 13.11
C LEU A 262 26.63 -0.40 12.71
N GLU A 263 26.15 -1.13 11.71
CA GLU A 263 26.79 -2.33 11.15
C GLU A 263 27.81 -2.01 10.05
N ALA A 264 27.86 -0.76 9.57
CA ALA A 264 28.73 -0.38 8.48
C ALA A 264 30.21 -0.54 8.86
N SER A 265 30.94 -1.30 8.04
CA SER A 265 32.38 -1.43 8.08
C SER A 265 33.06 -0.46 7.10
N THR A 266 34.39 -0.39 7.11
CA THR A 266 35.17 0.46 6.20
C THR A 266 34.91 0.16 4.72
N ASP A 267 34.58 -1.09 4.40
CA ASP A 267 34.42 -1.58 3.03
C ASP A 267 32.94 -1.67 2.60
N THR A 268 32.01 -1.41 3.53
CA THR A 268 30.57 -1.44 3.23
C THR A 268 30.23 -0.32 2.24
N PRO A 269 29.66 -0.60 1.06
CA PRO A 269 29.26 0.42 0.11
C PRO A 269 28.11 1.28 0.67
N ALA A 270 27.93 2.48 0.12
CA ALA A 270 26.77 3.31 0.46
C ALA A 270 25.52 2.56 0.02
N CYS A 271 24.57 2.40 0.93
CA CYS A 271 23.33 1.71 0.65
C CYS A 271 22.13 2.66 0.81
N VAL A 272 21.04 2.29 0.16
CA VAL A 272 19.74 2.91 0.29
C VAL A 272 18.79 1.90 0.93
N VAL A 273 18.02 2.35 1.92
CA VAL A 273 16.94 1.54 2.49
C VAL A 273 15.70 1.70 1.61
N SER A 274 15.24 0.58 1.06
CA SER A 274 14.15 0.50 0.09
C SER A 274 13.05 -0.45 0.57
N LEU A 275 11.88 -0.37 -0.05
CA LEU A 275 10.77 -1.30 0.15
C LEU A 275 10.70 -2.28 -1.02
N VAL A 276 10.72 -3.58 -0.74
CA VAL A 276 10.40 -4.62 -1.74
C VAL A 276 9.32 -5.52 -1.16
N GLY A 277 8.14 -5.52 -1.78
CA GLY A 277 6.91 -6.08 -1.23
C GLY A 277 6.56 -5.42 0.11
N ASN A 278 6.43 -6.24 1.15
CA ASN A 278 6.21 -5.77 2.52
C ASN A 278 7.50 -5.79 3.38
N GLN A 279 8.69 -5.84 2.78
CA GLN A 279 9.97 -5.90 3.50
C GLN A 279 10.85 -4.68 3.23
N ALA A 280 11.49 -4.17 4.28
CA ALA A 280 12.55 -3.18 4.16
C ALA A 280 13.85 -3.93 3.81
N VAL A 281 14.57 -3.44 2.80
CA VAL A 281 15.80 -4.06 2.29
C VAL A 281 16.87 -2.99 2.10
N ARG A 282 18.15 -3.40 2.12
CA ARG A 282 19.29 -2.53 1.86
C ARG A 282 19.82 -2.81 0.47
N LEU A 283 19.85 -1.81 -0.40
CA LEU A 283 20.34 -1.92 -1.77
C LEU A 283 21.55 -1.02 -2.00
N PRO A 284 22.52 -1.38 -2.87
CA PRO A 284 23.61 -0.49 -3.25
C PRO A 284 23.08 0.79 -3.89
N LEU A 285 23.44 1.94 -3.33
CA LEU A 285 22.90 3.23 -3.75
C LEU A 285 23.18 3.49 -5.24
N MET A 286 24.41 3.24 -5.69
CA MET A 286 24.81 3.51 -7.07
C MET A 286 24.15 2.59 -8.08
N GLU A 287 23.79 1.35 -7.72
CA GLU A 287 23.02 0.47 -8.61
C GLU A 287 21.62 1.04 -8.85
N CYS A 288 20.95 1.51 -7.80
CA CYS A 288 19.63 2.14 -7.90
C CYS A 288 19.65 3.45 -8.70
N VAL A 289 20.66 4.29 -8.49
CA VAL A 289 20.84 5.54 -9.24
C VAL A 289 21.08 5.25 -10.72
N GLN A 290 21.98 4.32 -11.04
CA GLN A 290 22.27 3.94 -12.42
C GLN A 290 21.03 3.42 -13.14
N MET A 291 20.25 2.55 -12.51
CA MET A 291 18.99 2.06 -13.08
C MET A 291 17.97 3.19 -13.29
N THR A 292 17.92 4.18 -12.39
CA THR A 292 17.04 5.35 -12.55
C THR A 292 17.44 6.21 -13.76
N GLN A 293 18.74 6.36 -14.02
CA GLN A 293 19.26 7.03 -15.22
C GLN A 293 19.00 6.22 -16.50
N GLU A 294 19.10 4.89 -16.43
CA GLU A 294 18.78 3.99 -17.54
C GLU A 294 17.30 4.11 -17.96
N VAL A 295 16.36 4.33 -17.03
CA VAL A 295 14.97 4.62 -17.37
C VAL A 295 14.88 5.88 -18.24
N GLN A 296 15.50 6.98 -17.82
CA GLN A 296 15.46 8.23 -18.60
C GLN A 296 16.08 8.04 -19.98
N LYS A 297 17.20 7.34 -20.06
CA LYS A 297 17.84 7.01 -21.34
C LYS A 297 16.93 6.18 -22.24
N ALA A 298 16.26 5.16 -21.72
CA ALA A 298 15.32 4.35 -22.47
C ALA A 298 14.13 5.19 -22.99
N MET A 299 13.65 6.13 -22.18
CA MET A 299 12.60 7.08 -22.57
C MET A 299 13.04 8.01 -23.70
N ASP A 300 14.24 8.60 -23.60
CA ASP A 300 14.81 9.49 -24.61
C ASP A 300 15.08 8.76 -25.93
N GLU A 301 15.50 7.48 -25.85
CA GLU A 301 15.68 6.58 -27.00
C GLU A 301 14.37 5.98 -27.54
N LYS A 302 13.21 6.37 -26.98
CA LYS A 302 11.86 5.89 -27.36
C LYS A 302 11.64 4.38 -27.15
N LYS A 303 12.40 3.77 -26.25
CA LYS A 303 12.27 2.36 -25.84
C LYS A 303 11.33 2.24 -24.63
N PHE A 304 10.07 2.62 -24.83
CA PHE A 304 9.08 2.72 -23.74
C PHE A 304 8.82 1.39 -23.01
N ASP A 305 8.80 0.26 -23.72
CA ASP A 305 8.64 -1.06 -23.08
C ASP A 305 9.81 -1.40 -22.15
N GLU A 306 11.03 -0.98 -22.50
CA GLU A 306 12.21 -1.14 -21.64
C GLU A 306 12.10 -0.23 -20.41
N ALA A 307 11.67 1.02 -20.59
CA ALA A 307 11.44 1.95 -19.49
C ALA A 307 10.41 1.41 -18.48
N VAL A 308 9.29 0.84 -18.95
CA VAL A 308 8.28 0.19 -18.09
C VAL A 308 8.88 -0.98 -17.29
N ARG A 309 9.72 -1.81 -17.92
CA ARG A 309 10.39 -2.93 -17.23
C ARG A 309 11.39 -2.44 -16.19
N LEU A 310 12.15 -1.38 -16.49
CA LEU A 310 13.12 -0.79 -15.58
C LEU A 310 12.46 -0.13 -14.35
N ARG A 311 11.25 0.46 -14.51
CA ARG A 311 10.42 0.94 -13.38
C ARG A 311 10.02 -0.18 -12.41
N GLY A 312 10.07 -1.43 -12.85
CA GLY A 312 9.87 -2.61 -12.03
C GLY A 312 8.47 -3.22 -12.12
N ARG A 313 8.34 -4.43 -11.54
CA ARG A 313 7.13 -5.27 -11.64
C ARG A 313 5.87 -4.60 -11.10
N SER A 314 6.00 -3.75 -10.08
CA SER A 314 4.85 -3.04 -9.50
C SER A 314 4.20 -2.11 -10.53
N PHE A 315 5.02 -1.33 -11.25
CA PHE A 315 4.58 -0.43 -12.32
C PHE A 315 3.99 -1.21 -13.49
N GLU A 316 4.71 -2.22 -13.99
CA GLU A 316 4.28 -3.06 -15.11
C GLU A 316 2.91 -3.72 -14.83
N ASN A 317 2.71 -4.26 -13.62
CA ASN A 317 1.45 -4.87 -13.22
C ASN A 317 0.30 -3.86 -13.12
N ASN A 318 0.57 -2.62 -12.66
CA ASN A 318 -0.44 -1.57 -12.66
C ASN A 318 -0.82 -1.21 -14.09
N LEU A 319 0.16 -1.10 -14.99
CA LEU A 319 -0.08 -0.75 -16.38
C LEU A 319 -0.87 -1.81 -17.13
N SER A 320 -0.52 -3.09 -16.95
CA SER A 320 -1.27 -4.21 -17.54
C SER A 320 -2.71 -4.28 -17.01
N THR A 321 -2.91 -4.08 -15.71
CA THR A 321 -4.23 -4.01 -15.08
C THR A 321 -5.05 -2.84 -15.64
N TYR A 322 -4.42 -1.67 -15.82
CA TYR A 322 -5.07 -0.51 -16.40
C TYR A 322 -5.51 -0.77 -17.85
N ARG A 323 -4.65 -1.38 -18.68
CA ARG A 323 -5.00 -1.76 -20.07
C ARG A 323 -6.22 -2.68 -20.12
N LEU A 324 -6.35 -3.62 -19.18
CA LEU A 324 -7.50 -4.54 -19.10
C LEU A 324 -8.80 -3.85 -18.67
N LEU A 325 -8.72 -2.77 -17.90
CA LEU A 325 -9.87 -2.12 -17.27
C LEU A 325 -10.33 -0.83 -17.96
N SER A 326 -9.46 -0.20 -18.75
CA SER A 326 -9.70 1.11 -19.37
C SER A 326 -10.68 1.06 -20.54
N SER A 327 -10.72 -0.04 -21.29
CA SER A 327 -11.69 -0.22 -22.37
C SER A 327 -12.25 -1.62 -22.41
N GLN A 328 -13.57 -1.70 -22.60
CA GLN A 328 -14.22 -2.95 -22.93
C GLN A 328 -13.87 -3.31 -24.38
N THR A 329 -13.15 -4.41 -24.56
CA THR A 329 -12.89 -5.02 -25.87
C THR A 329 -14.21 -5.27 -26.61
N ALA A 330 -14.25 -5.01 -27.92
CA ALA A 330 -15.45 -5.23 -28.71
C ALA A 330 -15.89 -6.70 -28.59
N ARG A 331 -17.19 -6.97 -28.57
CA ARG A 331 -17.70 -8.35 -28.36
C ARG A 331 -17.19 -9.34 -29.41
N SER A 332 -16.88 -8.87 -30.62
CA SER A 332 -16.27 -9.64 -31.71
C SER A 332 -14.81 -10.05 -31.47
N GLU A 333 -14.12 -9.36 -30.56
CA GLU A 333 -12.70 -9.56 -30.22
C GLU A 333 -12.52 -10.30 -28.88
N LEU A 334 -13.61 -10.53 -28.15
CA LEU A 334 -13.57 -11.28 -26.90
C LEU A 334 -13.21 -12.75 -27.19
N PRO A 335 -12.41 -13.40 -26.32
CA PRO A 335 -12.20 -14.84 -26.41
C PRO A 335 -13.55 -15.57 -26.39
N ASN A 336 -13.71 -16.63 -27.21
CA ASN A 336 -14.86 -17.54 -27.16
C ASN A 336 -14.83 -18.41 -25.89
N SER A 337 -14.79 -17.80 -24.71
CA SER A 337 -15.11 -18.45 -23.45
C SER A 337 -16.55 -18.09 -23.08
N SER A 338 -17.32 -19.04 -22.56
CA SER A 338 -18.73 -18.80 -22.19
C SER A 338 -19.03 -19.37 -20.80
N PHE A 339 -18.05 -19.29 -19.90
CA PHE A 339 -18.20 -19.74 -18.53
C PHE A 339 -18.99 -18.72 -17.71
N ASN A 340 -19.77 -19.21 -16.75
CA ASN A 340 -20.47 -18.37 -15.79
C ASN A 340 -19.66 -18.31 -14.51
N VAL A 341 -19.21 -17.12 -14.11
CA VAL A 341 -18.39 -16.91 -12.90
C VAL A 341 -19.21 -16.09 -11.90
N ALA A 342 -19.37 -16.60 -10.68
CA ALA A 342 -20.06 -15.87 -9.62
C ALA A 342 -19.08 -15.14 -8.70
N VAL A 343 -19.39 -13.90 -8.35
CA VAL A 343 -18.67 -13.09 -7.36
C VAL A 343 -19.57 -12.74 -6.19
N MET A 344 -19.04 -12.82 -4.97
CA MET A 344 -19.80 -12.52 -3.74
C MET A 344 -18.91 -11.94 -2.64
N ASN A 345 -19.51 -11.19 -1.72
CA ASN A 345 -18.85 -10.68 -0.53
C ASN A 345 -19.31 -11.44 0.73
N VAL A 346 -18.37 -11.81 1.61
CA VAL A 346 -18.67 -12.57 2.84
C VAL A 346 -17.91 -12.02 4.04
N GLY A 347 -18.59 -11.91 5.18
CA GLY A 347 -18.04 -11.40 6.44
C GLY A 347 -18.48 -9.98 6.78
N ALA A 348 -17.65 -9.25 7.52
CA ALA A 348 -17.87 -7.83 7.79
C ALA A 348 -17.48 -6.97 6.57
N PRO A 349 -18.14 -5.82 6.34
CA PRO A 349 -17.75 -4.92 5.27
C PRO A 349 -16.35 -4.36 5.51
N ALA A 350 -15.57 -4.26 4.42
CA ALA A 350 -14.24 -3.66 4.42
C ALA A 350 -14.12 -2.73 3.20
N ALA A 351 -13.57 -1.54 3.41
CA ALA A 351 -13.41 -0.57 2.34
C ALA A 351 -12.45 -1.11 1.26
N GLY A 352 -12.88 -1.10 -0.01
CA GLY A 352 -12.15 -1.68 -1.14
C GLY A 352 -12.75 -2.97 -1.70
N MET A 353 -13.71 -3.61 -1.00
CA MET A 353 -14.47 -4.75 -1.55
C MET A 353 -15.15 -4.40 -2.87
N ASN A 354 -15.76 -3.21 -2.97
CA ASN A 354 -16.42 -2.75 -4.18
C ASN A 354 -15.43 -2.54 -5.36
N ALA A 355 -14.21 -2.09 -5.08
CA ALA A 355 -13.15 -1.98 -6.09
C ALA A 355 -12.72 -3.36 -6.61
N ALA A 356 -12.61 -4.35 -5.72
CA ALA A 356 -12.33 -5.73 -6.07
C ALA A 356 -13.46 -6.35 -6.91
N VAL A 357 -14.73 -6.19 -6.51
CA VAL A 357 -15.89 -6.67 -7.30
C VAL A 357 -15.90 -6.02 -8.68
N ARG A 358 -15.73 -4.69 -8.77
CA ARG A 358 -15.68 -3.97 -10.05
C ARG A 358 -14.62 -4.53 -10.97
N SER A 359 -13.40 -4.73 -10.46
CA SER A 359 -12.30 -5.25 -11.25
C SER A 359 -12.57 -6.70 -11.68
N ALA A 360 -13.07 -7.54 -10.78
CA ALA A 360 -13.43 -8.92 -11.10
C ALA A 360 -14.47 -9.01 -12.24
N VAL A 361 -15.54 -8.20 -12.16
CA VAL A 361 -16.59 -8.15 -13.18
C VAL A 361 -16.03 -7.69 -14.53
N ARG A 362 -15.28 -6.58 -14.54
CA ARG A 362 -14.75 -6.03 -15.80
C ARG A 362 -13.73 -6.95 -16.45
N VAL A 363 -12.76 -7.47 -15.70
CA VAL A 363 -11.77 -8.41 -16.23
C VAL A 363 -12.45 -9.71 -16.67
N GLY A 364 -13.44 -10.21 -15.93
CA GLY A 364 -14.16 -11.42 -16.30
C GLY A 364 -14.90 -11.28 -17.63
N ILE A 365 -15.54 -10.12 -17.87
CA ILE A 365 -16.17 -9.79 -19.15
C ILE A 365 -15.12 -9.69 -20.27
N THR A 366 -13.97 -9.07 -20.03
CA THR A 366 -12.86 -8.98 -20.99
C THR A 366 -12.27 -10.35 -21.35
N GLU A 367 -12.32 -11.31 -20.43
CA GLU A 367 -11.90 -12.71 -20.65
C GLU A 367 -12.99 -13.56 -21.36
N GLY A 368 -14.17 -12.97 -21.63
CA GLY A 368 -15.30 -13.60 -22.32
C GLY A 368 -16.38 -14.20 -21.40
N HIS A 369 -16.18 -14.19 -20.08
CA HIS A 369 -17.09 -14.84 -19.13
C HIS A 369 -18.38 -14.05 -18.92
N ARG A 370 -19.45 -14.77 -18.58
CA ARG A 370 -20.67 -14.16 -18.01
C ARG A 370 -20.51 -14.05 -16.50
N MET A 371 -20.64 -12.84 -16.00
CA MET A 371 -20.42 -12.55 -14.58
C MET A 371 -21.75 -12.52 -13.84
N PHE A 372 -21.80 -13.17 -12.68
CA PHE A 372 -22.96 -13.18 -11.78
C PHE A 372 -22.58 -12.59 -10.43
N ALA A 373 -23.41 -11.69 -9.92
CA ALA A 373 -23.30 -11.15 -8.59
C ALA A 373 -24.25 -11.90 -7.65
N VAL A 374 -23.72 -12.42 -6.55
CA VAL A 374 -24.50 -13.00 -5.46
C VAL A 374 -24.63 -11.96 -4.35
N ASN A 375 -25.86 -11.56 -4.05
CA ASN A 375 -26.11 -10.59 -2.99
C ASN A 375 -26.06 -11.24 -1.60
N ASP A 376 -25.70 -10.49 -0.57
CA ASP A 376 -25.72 -10.94 0.84
C ASP A 376 -24.92 -12.23 1.12
N GLY A 377 -23.86 -12.49 0.36
CA GLY A 377 -22.95 -13.62 0.54
C GLY A 377 -23.63 -14.97 0.41
N PHE A 378 -23.23 -15.95 1.23
CA PHE A 378 -23.83 -17.29 1.22
C PHE A 378 -25.32 -17.29 1.55
N GLU A 379 -25.79 -16.30 2.31
CA GLU A 379 -27.20 -16.17 2.65
C GLU A 379 -28.07 -15.88 1.44
N GLY A 380 -27.69 -14.88 0.63
CA GLY A 380 -28.39 -14.64 -0.61
C GLY A 380 -28.13 -15.72 -1.64
N PHE A 381 -26.98 -16.42 -1.59
CA PHE A 381 -26.71 -17.57 -2.46
C PHE A 381 -27.78 -18.64 -2.30
N TYR A 382 -27.97 -19.21 -1.11
CA TYR A 382 -28.96 -20.29 -0.94
C TYR A 382 -30.42 -19.83 -1.10
N LYS A 383 -30.67 -18.51 -1.06
CA LYS A 383 -31.97 -17.88 -1.34
C LYS A 383 -32.19 -17.57 -2.83
N GLY A 384 -31.21 -17.83 -3.69
CA GLY A 384 -31.28 -17.57 -5.14
C GLY A 384 -31.18 -16.08 -5.51
N GLN A 385 -30.54 -15.24 -4.69
CA GLN A 385 -30.33 -13.81 -4.95
C GLN A 385 -29.14 -13.56 -5.90
N ILE A 386 -29.14 -14.26 -7.02
CA ILE A 386 -28.07 -14.27 -8.02
C ILE A 386 -28.55 -13.53 -9.26
N LYS A 387 -27.77 -12.55 -9.73
CA LYS A 387 -28.11 -11.77 -10.92
C LYS A 387 -26.90 -11.62 -11.83
N GLU A 388 -27.12 -11.66 -13.14
CA GLU A 388 -26.08 -11.30 -14.10
C GLU A 388 -25.69 -9.83 -13.88
N ILE A 389 -24.39 -9.56 -13.88
CA ILE A 389 -23.84 -8.21 -13.67
C ILE A 389 -23.00 -7.81 -14.88
N LYS A 390 -23.27 -6.61 -15.41
CA LYS A 390 -22.67 -6.08 -16.64
C LYS A 390 -21.62 -5.02 -16.34
N TRP A 391 -20.86 -4.65 -17.37
CA TRP A 391 -19.77 -3.66 -17.29
C TRP A 391 -20.19 -2.31 -16.68
N GLY A 392 -21.38 -1.82 -17.05
CA GLY A 392 -21.92 -0.55 -16.58
C GLY A 392 -22.41 -0.58 -15.13
N ASP A 393 -22.86 -1.75 -14.64
CA ASP A 393 -23.48 -1.90 -13.31
C ASP A 393 -22.49 -1.64 -12.18
N VAL A 394 -21.20 -1.90 -12.42
CA VAL A 394 -20.09 -1.66 -11.49
C VAL A 394 -19.40 -0.30 -11.71
N GLY A 395 -20.00 0.59 -12.51
CA GLY A 395 -19.49 1.95 -12.73
C GLY A 395 -19.48 2.77 -11.43
N GLY A 396 -18.37 3.44 -11.12
CA GLY A 396 -18.24 4.29 -9.93
C GLY A 396 -18.07 3.55 -8.60
N TRP A 397 -17.99 2.21 -8.60
CA TRP A 397 -17.85 1.42 -7.37
C TRP A 397 -16.48 1.56 -6.68
N THR A 398 -15.44 1.97 -7.41
CA THR A 398 -14.07 2.02 -6.88
C THR A 398 -13.93 2.92 -5.65
N GLY A 399 -14.61 4.07 -5.63
CA GLY A 399 -14.55 5.03 -4.52
C GLY A 399 -15.59 4.82 -3.42
N GLN A 400 -16.43 3.79 -3.53
CA GLN A 400 -17.52 3.55 -2.58
C GLN A 400 -17.06 2.63 -1.44
N GLY A 401 -17.29 3.06 -0.20
CA GLY A 401 -17.10 2.24 1.00
C GLY A 401 -18.15 1.13 1.15
N GLY A 402 -18.03 0.35 2.23
CA GLY A 402 -18.98 -0.72 2.53
C GLY A 402 -19.00 -1.86 1.49
N SER A 403 -20.17 -2.43 1.26
CA SER A 403 -20.38 -3.55 0.33
C SER A 403 -21.68 -3.39 -0.45
N LEU A 404 -21.59 -3.07 -1.74
CA LEU A 404 -22.75 -2.82 -2.60
C LEU A 404 -23.53 -4.09 -2.95
N LEU A 405 -22.86 -5.25 -2.95
CA LEU A 405 -23.53 -6.56 -3.04
C LEU A 405 -24.22 -6.98 -1.74
N GLY A 406 -23.99 -6.26 -0.64
CA GLY A 406 -24.29 -6.79 0.69
C GLY A 406 -23.31 -7.87 1.11
N THR A 407 -23.14 -8.02 2.41
CA THR A 407 -22.24 -9.03 3.00
C THR A 407 -22.79 -9.48 4.34
N LYS A 408 -22.67 -10.77 4.62
CA LYS A 408 -23.16 -11.42 5.85
C LYS A 408 -22.10 -12.40 6.35
N ARG A 409 -22.19 -12.76 7.64
CA ARG A 409 -21.30 -13.75 8.29
C ARG A 409 -21.83 -15.19 8.21
N THR A 410 -22.89 -15.42 7.44
CA THR A 410 -23.54 -16.72 7.30
C THR A 410 -22.61 -17.70 6.58
N LEU A 411 -22.46 -18.92 7.12
CA LEU A 411 -21.62 -19.99 6.56
C LEU A 411 -22.46 -20.96 5.69
N PRO A 412 -21.86 -21.60 4.68
CA PRO A 412 -22.58 -22.47 3.74
C PRO A 412 -22.95 -23.86 4.30
N ALA A 413 -22.30 -24.38 5.34
CA ALA A 413 -22.47 -25.77 5.83
C ALA A 413 -23.93 -26.22 6.04
N LYS A 414 -24.82 -25.33 6.49
CA LYS A 414 -26.24 -25.66 6.75
C LYS A 414 -27.12 -25.69 5.49
N HIS A 415 -26.60 -25.23 4.36
CA HIS A 415 -27.37 -24.96 3.14
C HIS A 415 -26.63 -25.41 1.87
N LEU A 416 -25.71 -26.38 1.99
CA LEU A 416 -24.90 -26.89 0.88
C LEU A 416 -25.76 -27.41 -0.28
N ASP A 417 -26.84 -28.13 0.04
CA ASP A 417 -27.83 -28.64 -0.90
C ASP A 417 -28.44 -27.53 -1.77
N LYS A 418 -28.87 -26.44 -1.14
CA LYS A 418 -29.46 -25.29 -1.81
C LYS A 418 -28.43 -24.50 -2.61
N ILE A 419 -27.20 -24.35 -2.10
CA ILE A 419 -26.13 -23.66 -2.84
C ILE A 419 -25.78 -24.47 -4.10
N ALA A 420 -25.65 -25.80 -4.00
CA ALA A 420 -25.42 -26.67 -5.15
C ALA A 420 -26.57 -26.58 -6.16
N GLU A 421 -27.83 -26.55 -5.70
CA GLU A 421 -28.99 -26.33 -6.57
C GLU A 421 -28.90 -25.00 -7.33
N GLN A 422 -28.55 -23.91 -6.66
CA GLN A 422 -28.41 -22.59 -7.29
C GLN A 422 -27.23 -22.54 -8.27
N MET A 423 -26.10 -23.18 -7.95
CA MET A 423 -24.99 -23.34 -8.90
C MET A 423 -25.43 -24.08 -10.17
N ARG A 424 -26.26 -25.11 -10.04
CA ARG A 424 -26.83 -25.85 -11.17
C ARG A 424 -27.78 -25.00 -12.00
N ILE A 425 -28.73 -24.29 -11.36
CA ILE A 425 -29.71 -23.42 -12.03
C ILE A 425 -29.02 -22.34 -12.88
N HIS A 426 -27.99 -21.71 -12.32
CA HIS A 426 -27.26 -20.63 -12.99
C HIS A 426 -26.04 -21.12 -13.78
N ASN A 427 -25.80 -22.43 -13.85
CA ASN A 427 -24.64 -23.06 -14.50
C ASN A 427 -23.29 -22.45 -14.07
N ILE A 428 -23.13 -22.14 -12.78
CA ILE A 428 -21.94 -21.49 -12.25
C ILE A 428 -20.74 -22.42 -12.35
N SER A 429 -19.73 -21.98 -13.10
CA SER A 429 -18.52 -22.74 -13.44
C SER A 429 -17.30 -22.34 -12.61
N ALA A 430 -17.35 -21.25 -11.84
CA ALA A 430 -16.33 -20.85 -10.87
C ALA A 430 -16.89 -19.86 -9.83
N LEU A 431 -16.26 -19.80 -8.66
CA LEU A 431 -16.60 -18.87 -7.58
C LEU A 431 -15.44 -17.96 -7.21
N LEU A 432 -15.72 -16.67 -7.06
CA LEU A 432 -14.84 -15.68 -6.44
C LEU A 432 -15.49 -15.14 -5.16
N VAL A 433 -14.87 -15.41 -4.01
CA VAL A 433 -15.36 -14.98 -2.69
C VAL A 433 -14.44 -13.91 -2.14
N ILE A 434 -14.94 -12.70 -1.91
CA ILE A 434 -14.16 -11.59 -1.34
C ILE A 434 -14.60 -11.42 0.11
N GLY A 435 -13.70 -11.57 1.08
CA GLY A 435 -14.15 -11.52 2.46
C GLY A 435 -13.16 -11.83 3.56
N GLY A 436 -13.69 -11.88 4.77
CA GLY A 436 -12.94 -12.12 5.99
C GLY A 436 -12.80 -13.60 6.33
N PHE A 437 -12.70 -13.90 7.62
CA PHE A 437 -12.49 -15.28 8.08
C PHE A 437 -13.68 -16.19 7.76
N GLU A 438 -14.90 -15.67 7.74
CA GLU A 438 -16.08 -16.41 7.27
C GLU A 438 -15.99 -16.81 5.79
N ALA A 439 -15.34 -16.01 4.94
CA ALA A 439 -15.10 -16.39 3.55
C ALA A 439 -14.10 -17.55 3.46
N TYR A 440 -13.04 -17.51 4.28
CA TYR A 440 -12.05 -18.59 4.37
C TYR A 440 -12.69 -19.90 4.83
N VAL A 441 -13.45 -19.86 5.94
CA VAL A 441 -14.17 -21.03 6.45
C VAL A 441 -15.22 -21.52 5.46
N GLY A 442 -15.96 -20.62 4.82
CA GLY A 442 -16.94 -20.99 3.80
C GLY A 442 -16.30 -21.70 2.61
N LEU A 443 -15.11 -21.28 2.16
CA LEU A 443 -14.40 -21.98 1.09
C LEU A 443 -13.89 -23.36 1.53
N LEU A 444 -13.44 -23.50 2.78
CA LEU A 444 -13.08 -24.81 3.36
C LEU A 444 -14.28 -25.77 3.39
N GLU A 445 -15.45 -25.28 3.81
CA GLU A 445 -16.69 -26.06 3.85
C GLU A 445 -17.11 -26.52 2.45
N LEU A 446 -17.09 -25.62 1.44
CA LEU A 446 -17.40 -25.97 0.06
C LEU A 446 -16.37 -26.95 -0.53
N SER A 447 -15.08 -26.75 -0.25
CA SER A 447 -14.02 -27.65 -0.70
C SER A 447 -14.16 -29.04 -0.10
N SER A 448 -14.52 -29.14 1.19
CA SER A 448 -14.74 -30.42 1.88
C SER A 448 -16.01 -31.15 1.40
N ALA A 449 -16.94 -30.43 0.80
CA ALA A 449 -18.20 -30.96 0.27
C ALA A 449 -18.12 -31.41 -1.20
N ARG A 450 -16.96 -31.29 -1.85
CA ARG A 450 -16.76 -31.68 -3.27
C ARG A 450 -17.05 -33.16 -3.55
N ASP A 451 -16.82 -34.04 -2.59
CA ASP A 451 -17.13 -35.48 -2.73
C ASP A 451 -18.65 -35.76 -2.70
N GLN A 452 -19.44 -34.85 -2.15
CA GLN A 452 -20.90 -34.98 -2.01
C GLN A 452 -21.65 -34.24 -3.11
N TYR A 453 -21.11 -33.12 -3.59
CA TYR A 453 -21.76 -32.25 -4.57
C TYR A 453 -20.81 -31.95 -5.73
N ALA A 454 -21.12 -32.51 -6.91
CA ALA A 454 -20.33 -32.29 -8.12
C ALA A 454 -20.30 -30.82 -8.56
N GLU A 455 -21.30 -30.02 -8.15
CA GLU A 455 -21.36 -28.59 -8.42
C GLU A 455 -20.24 -27.80 -7.73
N PHE A 456 -19.68 -28.30 -6.62
CA PHE A 456 -18.53 -27.67 -5.95
C PHE A 456 -17.18 -28.06 -6.56
N CYS A 457 -17.16 -29.01 -7.50
CA CYS A 457 -15.98 -29.42 -8.26
C CYS A 457 -15.64 -28.41 -9.37
N VAL A 458 -15.60 -27.13 -9.01
CA VAL A 458 -15.26 -26.00 -9.87
C VAL A 458 -14.11 -25.20 -9.24
N PRO A 459 -13.38 -24.37 -10.01
CA PRO A 459 -12.39 -23.46 -9.46
C PRO A 459 -13.04 -22.46 -8.50
N MET A 460 -12.44 -22.29 -7.32
CA MET A 460 -12.86 -21.36 -6.29
C MET A 460 -11.66 -20.54 -5.79
N VAL A 461 -11.81 -19.22 -5.74
CA VAL A 461 -10.79 -18.33 -5.19
C VAL A 461 -11.38 -17.46 -4.09
N MET A 462 -10.65 -17.31 -3.00
CA MET A 462 -10.92 -16.33 -1.96
C MET A 462 -9.91 -15.18 -2.01
N ILE A 463 -10.40 -13.95 -1.91
CA ILE A 463 -9.60 -12.74 -1.74
C ILE A 463 -9.79 -12.21 -0.31
N PRO A 464 -8.72 -12.08 0.49
CA PRO A 464 -8.79 -11.56 1.84
C PRO A 464 -9.27 -10.09 1.87
N ALA A 465 -10.39 -9.85 2.55
CA ALA A 465 -10.97 -8.52 2.75
C ALA A 465 -11.57 -8.41 4.17
N THR A 466 -10.87 -7.69 5.04
CA THR A 466 -11.23 -7.46 6.44
C THR A 466 -10.36 -6.32 6.98
N VAL A 467 -10.90 -5.52 7.90
CA VAL A 467 -10.10 -4.50 8.60
C VAL A 467 -9.08 -5.12 9.54
N SER A 468 -9.39 -6.29 10.10
CA SER A 468 -8.60 -6.92 11.17
C SER A 468 -7.28 -7.52 10.69
N ASN A 469 -7.14 -7.75 9.38
CA ASN A 469 -5.99 -8.46 8.79
C ASN A 469 -5.69 -9.80 9.47
N ASN A 470 -6.74 -10.58 9.73
CA ASN A 470 -6.70 -11.81 10.51
C ASN A 470 -6.85 -13.08 9.65
N ILE A 471 -6.49 -13.01 8.37
CA ILE A 471 -6.66 -14.09 7.42
C ILE A 471 -5.33 -14.83 7.21
N PRO A 472 -5.28 -16.16 7.34
CA PRO A 472 -4.07 -16.93 7.07
C PRO A 472 -3.65 -16.79 5.59
N GLY A 473 -2.35 -16.96 5.33
CA GLY A 473 -1.82 -16.95 3.97
C GLY A 473 -1.71 -15.57 3.31
N SER A 474 -2.06 -14.47 3.98
CA SER A 474 -1.86 -13.10 3.47
C SER A 474 -1.33 -12.14 4.53
N ASP A 475 -0.30 -11.36 4.17
CA ASP A 475 0.29 -10.31 5.00
C ASP A 475 -0.62 -9.09 5.11
N LEU A 476 -1.46 -8.83 4.10
CA LEU A 476 -2.40 -7.71 4.04
C LEU A 476 -3.75 -8.19 3.51
N SER A 477 -4.83 -7.58 4.00
CA SER A 477 -6.19 -7.79 3.51
C SER A 477 -6.80 -6.47 3.05
N ILE A 478 -7.70 -6.53 2.09
CA ILE A 478 -8.42 -5.34 1.61
C ILE A 478 -9.20 -4.72 2.79
N GLY A 479 -9.04 -3.41 2.96
CA GLY A 479 -9.68 -2.59 3.97
C GLY A 479 -8.82 -2.36 5.22
N SER A 480 -7.70 -3.06 5.37
CA SER A 480 -6.82 -2.87 6.52
C SER A 480 -6.11 -1.51 6.48
N ASP A 481 -5.70 -1.03 5.30
CA ASP A 481 -5.04 0.28 5.18
C ASP A 481 -6.01 1.44 5.43
N THR A 482 -7.23 1.35 4.91
CA THR A 482 -8.30 2.32 5.20
C THR A 482 -8.57 2.39 6.70
N ALA A 483 -8.61 1.23 7.39
CA ALA A 483 -8.79 1.18 8.83
C ALA A 483 -7.62 1.82 9.60
N LEU A 484 -6.38 1.55 9.18
CA LEU A 484 -5.19 2.17 9.77
C LEU A 484 -5.18 3.69 9.62
N ASN A 485 -5.60 4.22 8.46
CA ASN A 485 -5.76 5.66 8.26
C ASN A 485 -6.84 6.23 9.20
N ALA A 486 -8.00 5.58 9.32
CA ALA A 486 -9.07 6.00 10.23
C ALA A 486 -8.61 6.04 11.71
N ILE A 487 -7.84 5.02 12.14
CA ILE A 487 -7.25 4.97 13.49
C ILE A 487 -6.23 6.10 13.66
N THR A 488 -5.33 6.28 12.69
CA THR A 488 -4.25 7.27 12.75
C THR A 488 -4.81 8.69 12.81
N ASP A 489 -5.76 9.03 11.94
CA ASP A 489 -6.42 10.35 11.92
C ASP A 489 -7.18 10.63 13.21
N THR A 490 -7.85 9.62 13.77
CA THR A 490 -8.56 9.78 15.04
C THR A 490 -7.59 9.98 16.20
N CYS A 491 -6.49 9.21 16.22
CA CYS A 491 -5.42 9.38 17.20
C CYS A 491 -4.79 10.77 17.11
N ASP A 492 -4.61 11.32 15.91
CA ASP A 492 -4.06 12.67 15.71
C ASP A 492 -4.99 13.76 16.27
N ARG A 493 -6.29 13.64 16.03
CA ARG A 493 -7.30 14.55 16.62
C ARG A 493 -7.33 14.48 18.14
N ILE A 494 -7.25 13.27 18.70
CA ILE A 494 -7.18 13.05 20.15
C ILE A 494 -5.89 13.62 20.73
N LYS A 495 -4.76 13.41 20.03
CA LYS A 495 -3.46 13.97 20.38
C LYS A 495 -3.45 15.48 20.40
N GLN A 496 -4.17 16.14 19.48
CA GLN A 496 -4.35 17.58 19.47
C GLN A 496 -5.14 18.06 20.69
N SER A 497 -6.23 17.36 21.04
CA SER A 497 -7.00 17.62 22.25
C SER A 497 -6.14 17.49 23.52
N ALA A 498 -5.35 16.42 23.64
CA ALA A 498 -4.45 16.16 24.77
C ALA A 498 -3.38 17.26 24.93
N SER A 499 -2.82 17.75 23.82
CA SER A 499 -1.83 18.84 23.83
C SER A 499 -2.43 20.16 24.33
N GLY A 500 -3.73 20.40 24.10
CA GLY A 500 -4.42 21.62 24.54
C GLY A 500 -4.61 21.70 26.05
N THR A 501 -4.97 20.59 26.70
CA THR A 501 -5.19 20.56 28.15
C THR A 501 -3.92 20.27 28.97
N LYS A 502 -2.86 19.78 28.31
CA LYS A 502 -1.62 19.26 28.92
C LYS A 502 -1.88 18.10 29.89
N ARG A 503 -0.82 17.32 30.17
CA ARG A 503 -0.80 16.20 31.13
C ARG A 503 -2.01 15.27 31.01
N ARG A 504 -2.27 14.78 29.80
CA ARG A 504 -3.41 13.91 29.52
C ARG A 504 -3.01 12.63 28.78
N VAL A 505 -3.54 11.51 29.25
CA VAL A 505 -3.39 10.19 28.65
C VAL A 505 -4.73 9.76 28.05
N PHE A 506 -4.69 9.23 26.83
CA PHE A 506 -5.85 8.61 26.20
C PHE A 506 -5.64 7.11 26.03
N ILE A 507 -6.63 6.32 26.43
CA ILE A 507 -6.74 4.89 26.15
C ILE A 507 -7.72 4.71 25.00
N ILE A 508 -7.23 4.16 23.89
CA ILE A 508 -7.99 4.00 22.66
C ILE A 508 -8.21 2.52 22.40
N GLU A 509 -9.46 2.11 22.33
CA GLU A 509 -9.82 0.76 21.92
C GLU A 509 -9.97 0.67 20.39
N THR A 510 -9.23 -0.27 19.80
CA THR A 510 -9.29 -0.62 18.38
C THR A 510 -10.00 -1.96 18.19
N MET A 511 -10.61 -2.13 17.02
CA MET A 511 -11.15 -3.41 16.58
C MET A 511 -10.02 -4.40 16.27
N GLY A 512 -10.38 -5.63 15.93
CA GLY A 512 -9.43 -6.63 15.42
C GLY A 512 -9.80 -8.07 15.77
N GLY A 513 -10.88 -8.28 16.53
CA GLY A 513 -11.08 -9.53 17.27
C GLY A 513 -9.84 -9.78 18.13
N TYR A 514 -9.33 -11.00 18.09
CA TYR A 514 -8.07 -11.39 18.74
C TYR A 514 -6.81 -11.00 17.94
N CYS A 515 -6.94 -10.36 16.78
CA CYS A 515 -5.81 -9.89 15.99
C CYS A 515 -5.39 -8.47 16.40
N GLY A 516 -4.21 -8.35 16.99
CA GLY A 516 -3.60 -7.09 17.43
C GLY A 516 -3.03 -6.20 16.31
N TYR A 517 -3.24 -6.55 15.03
CA TYR A 517 -2.67 -5.83 13.87
C TYR A 517 -3.02 -4.33 13.89
N LEU A 518 -4.32 -4.01 13.98
CA LEU A 518 -4.80 -2.63 13.97
C LEU A 518 -4.25 -1.83 15.16
N ALA A 519 -4.23 -2.42 16.35
CA ALA A 519 -3.71 -1.79 17.56
C ALA A 519 -2.20 -1.52 17.43
N THR A 520 -1.44 -2.50 16.95
CA THR A 520 0.02 -2.44 16.85
C THR A 520 0.47 -1.51 15.72
N VAL A 521 -0.01 -1.77 14.51
CA VAL A 521 0.42 -1.01 13.33
C VAL A 521 -0.17 0.40 13.35
N GLY A 522 -1.43 0.54 13.78
CA GLY A 522 -2.04 1.86 14.02
C GLY A 522 -1.35 2.59 15.16
N GLY A 523 -0.94 1.88 16.22
CA GLY A 523 -0.15 2.45 17.31
C GLY A 523 1.23 2.92 16.87
N LEU A 524 1.90 2.21 15.97
CA LEU A 524 3.17 2.64 15.39
C LEU A 524 2.98 3.91 14.55
N ALA A 525 2.00 3.92 13.64
CA ALA A 525 1.69 5.08 12.79
C ALA A 525 1.28 6.31 13.61
N ALA A 526 0.48 6.07 14.65
CA ALA A 526 0.02 7.08 15.58
C ALA A 526 1.07 7.39 16.64
N GLY A 527 2.22 6.72 16.73
CA GLY A 527 3.21 6.96 17.78
C GLY A 527 2.66 6.83 19.19
N ALA A 528 2.04 5.68 19.48
CA ALA A 528 1.54 5.28 20.77
C ALA A 528 2.68 4.97 21.75
N ASP A 529 2.44 5.22 23.03
CA ASP A 529 3.38 4.91 24.11
C ASP A 529 3.36 3.44 24.47
N THR A 530 2.18 2.81 24.45
CA THR A 530 2.04 1.38 24.70
C THR A 530 0.82 0.84 23.98
N VAL A 531 0.84 -0.45 23.69
CA VAL A 531 -0.22 -1.13 22.96
C VAL A 531 -0.48 -2.50 23.55
N TYR A 532 -1.72 -2.77 23.96
CA TYR A 532 -2.17 -4.06 24.48
C TYR A 532 -2.84 -4.89 23.39
N ILE A 533 -2.37 -6.12 23.21
CA ILE A 533 -2.84 -7.08 22.20
C ILE A 533 -3.00 -8.47 22.82
N TYR A 534 -3.71 -9.35 22.12
CA TYR A 534 -3.91 -10.73 22.59
C TYR A 534 -2.64 -11.57 22.45
N GLU A 535 -1.88 -11.33 21.38
CA GLU A 535 -0.69 -12.11 21.01
C GLU A 535 0.51 -11.90 21.96
N GLU A 536 0.51 -10.81 22.74
CA GLU A 536 1.52 -10.51 23.77
C GLU A 536 0.79 -10.41 25.13
N PRO A 537 0.73 -11.52 25.90
CA PRO A 537 0.13 -11.52 27.23
C PRO A 537 0.78 -10.47 28.13
N PHE A 538 -0.05 -9.80 28.93
CA PHE A 538 0.40 -8.76 29.86
C PHE A 538 -0.29 -8.94 31.21
N ASP A 539 0.39 -8.55 32.28
CA ASP A 539 -0.12 -8.62 33.65
C ASP A 539 -0.19 -7.23 34.33
N ILE A 540 -0.54 -7.22 35.61
CA ILE A 540 -0.66 -5.97 36.38
C ILE A 540 0.68 -5.22 36.53
N ARG A 541 1.81 -5.94 36.53
CA ARG A 541 3.16 -5.34 36.62
C ARG A 541 3.49 -4.62 35.33
N ASP A 542 3.10 -5.18 34.18
CA ASP A 542 3.23 -4.49 32.90
C ASP A 542 2.41 -3.19 32.89
N LEU A 543 1.14 -3.23 33.34
CA LEU A 543 0.30 -2.04 33.44
C LEU A 543 0.94 -0.97 34.34
N GLN A 544 1.43 -1.37 35.52
CA GLN A 544 2.12 -0.48 36.44
C GLN A 544 3.37 0.16 35.80
N ALA A 545 4.22 -0.65 35.15
CA ALA A 545 5.43 -0.16 34.48
C ALA A 545 5.11 0.86 33.37
N ASN A 546 4.02 0.65 32.63
CA ASN A 546 3.55 1.60 31.61
C ASN A 546 3.03 2.90 32.23
N VAL A 547 2.33 2.86 33.38
CA VAL A 547 1.90 4.06 34.12
C VAL A 547 3.11 4.84 34.64
N GLU A 548 4.10 4.16 35.20
CA GLU A 548 5.35 4.77 35.66
C GLU A 548 6.10 5.44 34.51
N HIS A 549 6.19 4.77 33.35
CA HIS A 549 6.78 5.33 32.15
C HIS A 549 6.08 6.63 31.72
N LEU A 550 4.74 6.61 31.64
CA LEU A 550 3.95 7.79 31.29
C LEU A 550 4.12 8.91 32.33
N THR A 551 4.17 8.57 33.61
CA THR A 551 4.43 9.51 34.72
C THR A 551 5.77 10.23 34.54
N GLN A 552 6.83 9.51 34.19
CA GLN A 552 8.13 10.13 33.89
C GLN A 552 8.07 10.97 32.61
N LYS A 553 7.38 10.48 31.58
CA LYS A 553 7.21 11.22 30.31
C LYS A 553 6.52 12.57 30.53
N MET A 554 5.52 12.66 31.41
CA MET A 554 4.81 13.91 31.73
C MET A 554 5.70 14.98 32.37
N LYS A 555 6.86 14.62 32.93
CA LYS A 555 7.85 15.57 33.47
C LYS A 555 8.73 16.19 32.37
N THR A 556 8.69 15.64 31.15
CA THR A 556 9.43 16.15 30.00
C THR A 556 8.66 17.25 29.26
N SER A 557 9.18 17.72 28.13
CA SER A 557 8.47 18.66 27.25
C SER A 557 7.21 18.08 26.59
N ILE A 558 7.08 16.75 26.54
CA ILE A 558 5.93 16.06 25.94
C ILE A 558 4.97 15.64 27.04
N GLN A 559 3.95 16.47 27.28
CA GLN A 559 2.98 16.26 28.36
C GLN A 559 1.69 15.59 27.86
N ARG A 560 1.82 14.52 27.07
CA ARG A 560 0.69 13.73 26.57
C ARG A 560 1.04 12.26 26.46
N GLY A 561 0.05 11.39 26.68
CA GLY A 561 0.17 9.94 26.54
C GLY A 561 -0.89 9.35 25.61
N LEU A 562 -0.51 8.31 24.88
CA LEU A 562 -1.40 7.57 23.99
C LEU A 562 -1.22 6.07 24.20
N VAL A 563 -2.29 5.39 24.58
CA VAL A 563 -2.34 3.95 24.83
C VAL A 563 -3.35 3.36 23.86
N LEU A 564 -2.97 2.35 23.08
CA LEU A 564 -3.93 1.59 22.27
C LEU A 564 -4.19 0.23 22.89
N ARG A 565 -5.40 -0.28 22.74
CA ARG A 565 -5.82 -1.59 23.22
C ARG A 565 -6.65 -2.26 22.14
N ASN A 566 -6.29 -3.47 21.75
CA ASN A 566 -7.16 -4.31 20.93
C ASN A 566 -8.35 -4.82 21.78
N GLU A 567 -9.55 -4.86 21.17
CA GLU A 567 -10.82 -5.18 21.83
C GLU A 567 -10.83 -6.50 22.61
N ASN A 568 -10.14 -7.54 22.11
CA ASN A 568 -10.05 -8.87 22.75
C ASN A 568 -8.65 -9.18 23.29
N SER A 569 -7.86 -8.15 23.61
CA SER A 569 -6.51 -8.32 24.18
C SER A 569 -6.50 -9.11 25.50
N ASN A 570 -7.49 -8.88 26.36
CA ASN A 570 -7.70 -9.62 27.61
C ASN A 570 -9.15 -9.44 28.06
N GLU A 571 -9.75 -10.49 28.63
CA GLU A 571 -11.14 -10.48 29.11
C GLU A 571 -11.34 -9.64 30.37
N ASN A 572 -10.35 -9.65 31.29
CA ASN A 572 -10.42 -8.95 32.57
C ASN A 572 -9.85 -7.53 32.50
N PHE A 573 -8.77 -7.35 31.74
CA PHE A 573 -8.16 -6.02 31.52
C PHE A 573 -8.86 -5.28 30.39
N THR A 574 -10.12 -4.94 30.66
CA THR A 574 -10.97 -4.15 29.76
C THR A 574 -10.45 -2.71 29.64
N THR A 575 -10.91 -1.99 28.61
CA THR A 575 -10.65 -0.55 28.46
C THR A 575 -11.05 0.25 29.71
N ASP A 576 -12.12 -0.18 30.38
CA ASP A 576 -12.64 0.46 31.59
C ASP A 576 -11.74 0.21 32.80
N PHE A 577 -11.27 -1.02 32.96
CA PHE A 577 -10.31 -1.37 34.00
C PHE A 577 -8.99 -0.60 33.83
N ILE A 578 -8.40 -0.63 32.64
CA ILE A 578 -7.14 0.10 32.36
C ILE A 578 -7.34 1.60 32.58
N TYR A 579 -8.48 2.15 32.18
CA TYR A 579 -8.83 3.55 32.42
C TYR A 579 -8.90 3.91 33.90
N GLN A 580 -9.58 3.10 34.72
CA GLN A 580 -9.68 3.33 36.16
C GLN A 580 -8.30 3.23 36.83
N LEU A 581 -7.53 2.19 36.50
CA LEU A 581 -6.18 1.99 37.02
C LEU A 581 -5.28 3.18 36.69
N TYR A 582 -5.22 3.60 35.42
CA TYR A 582 -4.37 4.71 34.98
C TYR A 582 -4.82 6.04 35.57
N SER A 583 -6.12 6.21 35.85
CA SER A 583 -6.65 7.42 36.49
C SER A 583 -6.25 7.52 37.95
N GLU A 584 -6.26 6.40 38.69
CA GLU A 584 -5.89 6.40 40.11
C GLU A 584 -4.37 6.47 40.29
N GLU A 585 -3.62 5.62 39.59
CA GLU A 585 -2.15 5.58 39.70
C GLU A 585 -1.48 6.82 39.09
N GLY A 586 -2.12 7.46 38.09
CA GLY A 586 -1.66 8.71 37.49
C GLY A 586 -2.06 9.97 38.25
N ARG A 587 -2.81 9.84 39.36
CA ARG A 587 -3.44 10.96 40.05
C ARG A 587 -2.42 11.99 40.53
N GLY A 588 -2.71 13.26 40.27
CA GLY A 588 -1.81 14.38 40.56
C GLY A 588 -0.69 14.59 39.53
N VAL A 589 -0.49 13.65 38.60
CA VAL A 589 0.48 13.77 37.49
C VAL A 589 -0.21 14.00 36.16
N PHE A 590 -1.22 13.19 35.82
CA PHE A 590 -1.99 13.31 34.58
C PHE A 590 -3.45 12.89 34.73
N ASP A 591 -4.30 13.40 33.84
CA ASP A 591 -5.67 12.93 33.68
C ASP A 591 -5.73 11.79 32.65
N CYS A 592 -6.61 10.81 32.84
CA CYS A 592 -6.91 9.81 31.83
C CYS A 592 -8.26 10.07 31.14
N ARG A 593 -8.40 9.63 29.90
CA ARG A 593 -9.66 9.52 29.14
C ARG A 593 -9.64 8.24 28.32
N LYS A 594 -10.81 7.65 28.08
CA LYS A 594 -10.98 6.50 27.19
C LYS A 594 -11.75 6.89 25.93
N ASN A 595 -11.46 6.23 24.82
CA ASN A 595 -12.21 6.36 23.58
C ASN A 595 -12.30 5.01 22.86
N ILE A 596 -13.51 4.60 22.49
CA ILE A 596 -13.75 3.36 21.75
C ILE A 596 -14.06 3.76 20.31
N LEU A 597 -13.14 3.47 19.39
CA LEU A 597 -13.28 3.93 18.01
C LEU A 597 -14.47 3.25 17.30
N GLY A 598 -14.75 1.99 17.67
CA GLY A 598 -15.84 1.20 17.12
C GLY A 598 -15.80 1.15 15.59
N HIS A 599 -16.98 1.24 14.96
CA HIS A 599 -17.16 1.05 13.53
C HIS A 599 -16.58 2.17 12.65
N MET A 600 -16.14 3.31 13.22
CA MET A 600 -15.43 4.33 12.45
C MET A 600 -14.16 3.79 11.79
N GLN A 601 -13.60 2.71 12.35
CA GLN A 601 -12.43 2.00 11.80
C GLN A 601 -12.71 1.29 10.48
N GLN A 602 -13.96 1.06 10.08
CA GLN A 602 -14.26 0.54 8.75
C GLN A 602 -13.99 1.59 7.64
N GLY A 603 -13.84 2.85 8.04
CA GLY A 603 -13.67 3.97 7.13
C GLY A 603 -14.96 4.38 6.42
N GLY A 604 -14.85 5.45 5.65
CA GLY A 604 -15.87 5.87 4.70
C GLY A 604 -15.47 5.44 3.30
N ALA A 605 -14.90 6.38 2.54
CA ALA A 605 -14.29 6.07 1.26
C ALA A 605 -12.98 5.25 1.45
N PRO A 606 -12.72 4.23 0.62
CA PRO A 606 -11.49 3.45 0.69
C PRO A 606 -10.27 4.31 0.38
N SER A 607 -9.14 4.00 1.03
CA SER A 607 -7.84 4.60 0.73
C SER A 607 -7.39 4.28 -0.71
N PRO A 608 -6.52 5.10 -1.32
CA PRO A 608 -5.95 4.80 -2.64
C PRO A 608 -5.28 3.42 -2.68
N PHE A 609 -4.61 3.04 -1.60
CA PHE A 609 -4.01 1.71 -1.45
C PHE A 609 -5.05 0.61 -1.56
N ASP A 610 -6.12 0.64 -0.76
CA ASP A 610 -7.15 -0.42 -0.78
C ASP A 610 -7.93 -0.46 -2.10
N ARG A 611 -8.16 0.70 -2.74
CA ARG A 611 -8.76 0.76 -4.09
C ARG A 611 -7.89 0.05 -5.12
N ASN A 612 -6.60 0.39 -5.15
CA ASN A 612 -5.66 -0.18 -6.10
C ASN A 612 -5.38 -1.65 -5.80
N PHE A 613 -5.14 -1.99 -4.54
CA PHE A 613 -4.88 -3.37 -4.09
C PHE A 613 -6.07 -4.28 -4.41
N GLY A 614 -7.30 -3.87 -4.05
CA GLY A 614 -8.51 -4.62 -4.40
C GLY A 614 -8.66 -4.82 -5.91
N THR A 615 -8.39 -3.77 -6.70
CA THR A 615 -8.44 -3.84 -8.17
C THR A 615 -7.44 -4.84 -8.75
N LYS A 616 -6.19 -4.83 -8.28
CA LYS A 616 -5.10 -5.70 -8.77
C LYS A 616 -5.31 -7.14 -8.38
N VAL A 617 -5.66 -7.39 -7.11
CA VAL A 617 -5.83 -8.74 -6.58
C VAL A 617 -7.02 -9.42 -7.26
N ALA A 618 -8.12 -8.70 -7.48
CA ALA A 618 -9.27 -9.22 -8.21
C ALA A 618 -8.98 -9.51 -9.69
N ALA A 619 -8.27 -8.62 -10.38
CA ALA A 619 -7.85 -8.86 -11.76
C ALA A 619 -7.00 -10.15 -11.88
N LYS A 620 -6.02 -10.31 -10.98
CA LYS A 620 -5.17 -11.51 -10.93
C LYS A 620 -5.97 -12.77 -10.59
N ALA A 621 -6.93 -12.68 -9.67
CA ALA A 621 -7.81 -13.81 -9.32
C ALA A 621 -8.63 -14.27 -10.54
N ILE A 622 -9.21 -13.35 -11.30
CA ILE A 622 -9.97 -13.69 -12.51
C ILE A 622 -9.09 -14.27 -13.60
N GLN A 623 -7.89 -13.72 -13.84
CA GLN A 623 -6.97 -14.29 -14.83
C GLN A 623 -6.56 -15.73 -14.46
N TRP A 624 -6.39 -16.01 -13.17
CA TRP A 624 -6.17 -17.37 -12.69
C TRP A 624 -7.41 -18.24 -12.91
N ILE A 625 -8.60 -17.77 -12.53
CA ILE A 625 -9.87 -18.48 -12.76
C ILE A 625 -10.03 -18.80 -14.26
N SER A 626 -9.80 -17.85 -15.17
CA SER A 626 -9.85 -18.05 -16.62
C SER A 626 -8.93 -19.18 -17.09
N ARG A 627 -7.71 -19.25 -16.54
CA ARG A 627 -6.74 -20.29 -16.89
C ARG A 627 -7.19 -21.65 -16.36
N THR A 628 -7.53 -21.72 -15.08
CA THR A 628 -7.96 -22.96 -14.42
C THR A 628 -9.26 -23.49 -15.01
N LEU A 629 -10.19 -22.62 -15.42
CA LEU A 629 -11.40 -22.99 -16.16
C LEU A 629 -11.05 -23.69 -17.47
N LYS A 630 -10.14 -23.13 -18.27
CA LYS A 630 -9.69 -23.74 -19.54
C LYS A 630 -9.02 -25.09 -19.33
N GLU A 631 -8.18 -25.21 -18.30
CA GLU A 631 -7.49 -26.46 -17.94
C GLU A 631 -8.45 -27.54 -17.39
N SER A 632 -9.51 -27.11 -16.70
CA SER A 632 -10.49 -28.00 -16.04
C SER A 632 -11.73 -28.28 -16.90
N TYR A 633 -11.80 -27.74 -18.13
CA TYR A 633 -12.92 -27.95 -19.03
C TYR A 633 -12.75 -29.25 -19.81
N LYS A 634 -13.65 -30.22 -19.58
CA LYS A 634 -13.64 -31.54 -20.23
C LYS A 634 -15.07 -31.97 -20.55
N GLU A 635 -15.27 -32.55 -21.73
CA GLU A 635 -16.57 -33.15 -22.14
C GLU A 635 -17.78 -32.20 -21.99
N GLY A 636 -17.59 -30.89 -22.25
CA GLY A 636 -18.67 -29.91 -22.19
C GLY A 636 -19.00 -29.36 -20.80
N ARG A 637 -18.25 -29.73 -19.75
CA ARG A 637 -18.40 -29.19 -18.40
C ARG A 637 -17.06 -28.87 -17.74
N VAL A 638 -17.07 -27.95 -16.79
CA VAL A 638 -15.91 -27.71 -15.91
C VAL A 638 -15.96 -28.73 -14.78
N PHE A 639 -14.86 -29.44 -14.53
CA PHE A 639 -14.75 -30.34 -13.40
C PHE A 639 -13.32 -30.37 -12.85
N THR A 640 -13.17 -30.08 -11.56
CA THR A 640 -11.91 -30.21 -10.82
C THR A 640 -12.16 -30.52 -9.34
N ASN A 641 -11.48 -31.54 -8.82
CA ASN A 641 -11.50 -31.90 -7.41
C ASN A 641 -10.11 -31.74 -6.75
N SER A 642 -9.15 -31.10 -7.43
CA SER A 642 -7.83 -30.86 -6.84
C SER A 642 -7.92 -29.78 -5.77
N GLU A 643 -7.20 -29.94 -4.66
CA GLU A 643 -7.06 -28.90 -3.64
C GLU A 643 -6.49 -27.59 -4.22
N ASP A 644 -5.64 -27.69 -5.25
CA ASP A 644 -5.04 -26.56 -5.95
C ASP A 644 -6.05 -25.70 -6.71
N THR A 645 -7.31 -26.13 -6.84
CA THR A 645 -8.37 -25.34 -7.48
C THR A 645 -9.31 -24.66 -6.49
N ALA A 646 -9.10 -24.84 -5.17
CA ALA A 646 -9.78 -24.08 -4.11
C ALA A 646 -8.74 -23.28 -3.32
N CYS A 647 -8.44 -22.07 -3.79
CA CYS A 647 -7.30 -21.29 -3.32
C CYS A 647 -7.68 -19.98 -2.61
N LEU A 648 -6.81 -19.53 -1.71
CA LEU A 648 -6.74 -18.16 -1.22
C LEU A 648 -5.64 -17.41 -1.98
N LEU A 649 -5.98 -16.25 -2.55
CA LEU A 649 -5.00 -15.35 -3.17
C LEU A 649 -4.53 -14.30 -2.15
N GLY A 650 -3.35 -14.55 -1.57
CA GLY A 650 -2.77 -13.72 -0.53
C GLY A 650 -1.44 -13.10 -0.93
N MET A 651 -1.06 -12.00 -0.28
CA MET A 651 0.27 -11.43 -0.41
C MET A 651 1.19 -12.08 0.62
N ARG A 652 2.29 -12.73 0.20
CA ARG A 652 3.35 -13.19 1.11
C ARG A 652 4.66 -12.55 0.76
N ARG A 653 5.21 -11.75 1.68
CA ARG A 653 6.46 -11.00 1.53
C ARG A 653 6.46 -10.13 0.27
N ARG A 654 6.95 -10.65 -0.85
CA ARG A 654 7.17 -9.95 -2.13
C ARG A 654 6.22 -10.39 -3.24
N ALA A 655 5.39 -11.41 -3.02
CA ALA A 655 4.61 -12.03 -4.09
C ALA A 655 3.13 -12.25 -3.72
N MET A 656 2.28 -12.15 -4.74
CA MET A 656 0.89 -12.59 -4.67
C MET A 656 0.81 -14.06 -5.05
N VAL A 657 0.41 -14.92 -4.11
CA VAL A 657 0.46 -16.39 -4.21
C VAL A 657 -0.93 -16.98 -4.04
N PHE A 658 -1.27 -17.97 -4.87
CA PHE A 658 -2.45 -18.81 -4.69
C PHE A 658 -2.07 -19.98 -3.80
N GLN A 659 -2.77 -20.16 -2.69
CA GLN A 659 -2.51 -21.22 -1.71
C GLN A 659 -3.80 -22.02 -1.49
N PRO A 660 -3.78 -23.35 -1.59
CA PRO A 660 -4.94 -24.17 -1.27
C PRO A 660 -5.47 -23.87 0.14
N VAL A 661 -6.78 -23.63 0.26
CA VAL A 661 -7.37 -23.25 1.56
C VAL A 661 -7.21 -24.33 2.62
N VAL A 662 -7.17 -25.59 2.18
CA VAL A 662 -6.96 -26.77 3.02
C VAL A 662 -5.59 -26.74 3.70
N GLN A 663 -4.53 -26.35 2.97
CA GLN A 663 -3.17 -26.26 3.51
C GLN A 663 -3.04 -25.17 4.58
N LEU A 664 -3.77 -24.06 4.42
CA LEU A 664 -3.77 -22.96 5.40
C LEU A 664 -4.41 -23.35 6.75
N ARG A 665 -5.08 -24.49 6.84
CA ARG A 665 -5.71 -24.98 8.08
C ARG A 665 -4.68 -25.18 9.19
N GLU A 666 -3.49 -25.65 8.83
CA GLU A 666 -2.40 -25.90 9.79
C GLU A 666 -1.83 -24.60 10.36
N GLU A 667 -1.87 -23.51 9.58
CA GLU A 667 -1.41 -22.18 9.97
C GLU A 667 -2.49 -21.36 10.71
N THR A 668 -3.69 -21.92 10.92
CA THR A 668 -4.86 -21.19 11.44
C THR A 668 -5.22 -21.57 12.88
N ASP A 669 -5.46 -20.57 13.72
CA ASP A 669 -6.19 -20.71 14.97
C ASP A 669 -7.69 -20.44 14.72
N PHE A 670 -8.50 -21.49 14.70
CA PHE A 670 -9.94 -21.39 14.46
C PHE A 670 -10.73 -20.88 15.67
N VAL A 671 -10.20 -21.03 16.89
CA VAL A 671 -10.86 -20.57 18.12
C VAL A 671 -10.82 -19.05 18.17
N HIS A 672 -9.63 -18.48 17.96
CA HIS A 672 -9.41 -17.05 18.02
C HIS A 672 -9.53 -16.36 16.65
N ARG A 673 -9.63 -17.14 15.58
CA ARG A 673 -9.80 -16.69 14.18
C ARG A 673 -8.65 -15.81 13.72
N ILE A 674 -7.42 -16.26 13.94
CA ILE A 674 -6.18 -15.57 13.59
C ILE A 674 -5.18 -16.54 12.96
N PRO A 675 -4.20 -16.04 12.17
CA PRO A 675 -3.04 -16.85 11.78
C PRO A 675 -2.14 -17.11 12.99
N LYS A 676 -1.49 -18.28 13.03
CA LYS A 676 -0.53 -18.63 14.09
C LYS A 676 0.75 -17.79 14.02
N GLU A 677 1.15 -17.38 12.83
CA GLU A 677 2.31 -16.52 12.60
C GLU A 677 1.89 -15.21 11.93
N GLN A 678 2.39 -14.10 12.45
CA GLN A 678 2.02 -12.76 11.99
C GLN A 678 3.25 -11.88 11.85
N TRP A 679 3.50 -11.39 10.63
CA TRP A 679 4.72 -10.66 10.29
C TRP A 679 4.92 -9.37 11.09
N TRP A 680 3.84 -8.77 11.59
CA TRP A 680 3.86 -7.45 12.24
C TRP A 680 4.24 -7.53 13.72
N LEU A 681 4.27 -8.71 14.33
CA LEU A 681 4.74 -8.90 15.71
C LEU A 681 6.22 -8.51 15.86
N LYS A 682 7.03 -8.61 14.79
CA LYS A 682 8.42 -8.13 14.79
C LYS A 682 8.55 -6.61 14.93
N LEU A 683 7.46 -5.85 14.75
CA LEU A 683 7.46 -4.40 14.96
C LEU A 683 7.35 -4.00 16.44
N ARG A 684 6.99 -4.95 17.32
CA ARG A 684 6.74 -4.69 18.75
C ARG A 684 7.97 -4.12 19.49
N PRO A 685 9.18 -4.67 19.31
CA PRO A 685 10.38 -4.09 19.93
C PRO A 685 10.66 -2.67 19.43
N LEU A 686 10.45 -2.43 18.12
CA LEU A 686 10.63 -1.12 17.50
C LEU A 686 9.71 -0.07 18.12
N MET A 687 8.45 -0.42 18.42
CA MET A 687 7.53 0.48 19.12
C MET A 687 8.02 0.86 20.52
N LYS A 688 8.50 -0.11 21.31
CA LYS A 688 9.05 0.13 22.66
C LYS A 688 10.27 1.07 22.59
N ILE A 689 11.14 0.89 21.60
CA ILE A 689 12.32 1.76 21.39
C ILE A 689 11.92 3.19 21.03
N LEU A 690 11.01 3.35 20.06
CA LEU A 690 10.55 4.66 19.64
C LEU A 690 9.79 5.40 20.76
N ALA A 691 9.09 4.66 21.62
CA ALA A 691 8.46 5.16 22.84
C ALA A 691 9.44 5.38 24.02
N LYS A 692 10.74 5.10 23.85
CA LYS A 692 11.81 5.26 24.86
C LYS A 692 11.71 4.35 26.08
N TYR A 693 11.17 3.14 25.93
CA TYR A 693 11.32 2.08 26.92
C TYR A 693 12.76 1.55 26.88
N LYS A 694 13.30 1.17 28.05
CA LYS A 694 14.60 0.49 28.12
C LYS A 694 14.41 -0.97 27.68
N THR A 695 14.63 -1.24 26.39
CA THR A 695 14.51 -2.59 25.81
C THR A 695 15.73 -2.87 24.93
N SER A 696 16.21 -4.11 24.91
CA SER A 696 17.22 -4.57 23.95
C SER A 696 16.56 -4.91 22.62
N TYR A 697 17.13 -4.43 21.51
CA TYR A 697 16.72 -4.83 20.16
C TYR A 697 17.55 -6.03 19.74
N ASP A 698 16.91 -7.11 19.29
CA ASP A 698 17.62 -8.24 18.71
C ASP A 698 18.01 -7.90 17.26
N VAL A 699 19.31 -7.93 16.99
CA VAL A 699 19.93 -7.55 15.70
C VAL A 699 20.12 -8.78 14.81
N SER A 700 19.67 -9.97 15.25
CA SER A 700 19.89 -11.24 14.54
C SER A 700 19.27 -11.30 13.13
N ASP A 701 18.27 -10.46 12.84
CA ASP A 701 17.49 -10.44 11.60
C ASP A 701 17.82 -9.23 10.69
N ALA A 702 18.98 -8.60 10.90
CA ALA A 702 19.46 -7.48 10.08
C ALA A 702 19.63 -7.91 8.62
N GLY A 703 19.03 -7.13 7.70
CA GLY A 703 19.07 -7.43 6.27
C GLY A 703 20.49 -7.36 5.72
N GLN A 704 20.91 -8.42 5.02
CA GLN A 704 22.12 -8.37 4.20
C GLN A 704 21.92 -7.42 3.02
N LEU A 705 23.02 -6.88 2.51
CA LEU A 705 23.02 -6.02 1.34
C LEU A 705 22.57 -6.86 0.13
N GLU A 706 21.42 -6.52 -0.46
CA GLU A 706 20.84 -7.23 -1.60
C GLU A 706 21.15 -6.47 -2.90
N HIS A 707 21.50 -7.17 -3.98
CA HIS A 707 21.66 -6.54 -5.29
C HIS A 707 20.30 -6.26 -5.95
N VAL A 708 20.25 -5.22 -6.79
CA VAL A 708 19.02 -4.90 -7.50
C VAL A 708 18.73 -6.00 -8.54
N THR A 709 17.51 -6.54 -8.54
CA THR A 709 17.13 -7.64 -9.43
C THR A 709 17.04 -7.15 -10.89
N ARG A 710 18.09 -7.38 -11.69
CA ARG A 710 18.06 -7.13 -13.14
C ARG A 710 17.26 -8.22 -13.84
N VAL A 711 16.15 -7.87 -14.48
CA VAL A 711 15.46 -8.78 -15.41
C VAL A 711 16.30 -8.84 -16.69
N ARG A 712 17.13 -9.87 -16.86
CA ARG A 712 17.80 -10.12 -18.14
C ARG A 712 16.73 -10.42 -19.20
N PRO A 713 16.83 -9.85 -20.42
CA PRO A 713 16.01 -10.32 -21.52
C PRO A 713 16.28 -11.82 -21.71
N LYS A 714 15.22 -12.62 -21.86
CA LYS A 714 15.37 -13.93 -22.52
C LYS A 714 15.82 -13.62 -23.95
N GLU A 715 17.07 -13.89 -24.28
CA GLU A 715 17.48 -14.01 -25.68
C GLU A 715 16.55 -15.06 -26.31
N SER A 716 15.82 -14.65 -27.34
CA SER A 716 15.08 -15.57 -28.18
C SER A 716 16.08 -16.50 -28.85
N ASP A 717 15.94 -17.81 -28.65
CA ASP A 717 16.64 -18.84 -29.41
C ASP A 717 16.36 -18.65 -30.91
N ALA A 718 17.24 -17.89 -31.55
CA ALA A 718 17.36 -17.77 -33.00
C ALA A 718 18.72 -18.34 -33.41
N SER A 719 18.94 -19.61 -33.08
CA SER A 719 20.02 -20.43 -33.64
C SER A 719 19.61 -21.89 -33.71
N ALA A 720 18.58 -22.16 -34.51
CA ALA A 720 18.32 -23.48 -35.08
C ALA A 720 18.05 -23.28 -36.57
N GLY A 721 19.15 -23.17 -37.31
CA GLY A 721 19.18 -22.95 -38.75
C GLY A 721 20.54 -23.37 -39.28
N ASN A 722 20.81 -24.68 -39.21
CA ASN A 722 21.59 -25.45 -40.17
C ASN A 722 21.16 -26.92 -40.07
#